data_AF-A0A9E6V1M1-F1
#
_entry.id   AF-A0A9E6V1M1-F1
#
_cell.length_a   1.000
_cell.length_b   1.000
_cell.length_c   1.000
_cell.angle_alpha   90.00
_cell.angle_beta   90.00
_cell.angle_gamma   90.00
#
_symmetry.space_group_name_H-M   'P 1'
#
loop_
_entity.id
_entity.type
_entity.pdbx_description
1 polymer ?
#
loop_
_entity_poly.entity_id
_entity_poly.type
_entity_poly.pdbx_seq_one_letter_code
_entity_poly.pdbx_strand_id
1 'polypeptide(L)'
;MTNFSSPNNLPVGQQRPYSILLNDFNGDQKLDVAVANYGTNNVSILLGNGTGGFGSPASFDVGTLGPVSIFAGDFNGDGNQDLATANVDLTTFSSSNISFLLGNGSGGFSAPTNINVPAPGLLAIALGDFNGDDLPDIAAGSLAPGQNDVSVFLSTGFSGGQVTYNSTPFTYTIGQTTRSLDLGDFNNDGLTDLALVRTGIPSVFVRLGTGTGGSGEPIFSSTEASYNVGSEPRSVTIDDIDGDGNLDLVVSNSANDNVSLLRGQGNGTFQNAIPYSAGDGVRSVAIGFINADFGLDLVTANELDNTVSVLINTTPGDNFTGDTANDTYNVDSTTDVITENPNGGTDTVNSSVTYTLPNNVENINLTGSNNINATGNDLGNGIRGNDGNNTLDGGGGSDYIYGNGGSDNLLGGTGDDYISGGAGVDTMSGGTGNDLYEVDDLDVVIENGGEGIDTVNSSVTYTLGNNVENLTLTGSANINGTGNSFNNDIRGNEGDNTLDGMGGQDYLYGNGGNDSLLGGSGDDYLFGGTGIDTMVGGTDNDVYEVDNQQDVVIENAGEGIDEVQSFITYTLGNNVERLKLLGSGNIDGTGNELDNTITGNNGINNLSGGVGSDYLYGLGGDDTLIGGSGNDFLIGGDGRNTFRFLSSADGIDTISDFKAGTDAIQIVASGFTGLVAPSPIGPSLSGAAFISGIGVTEATNGDQRFIYNTSSGTLFFDADGNGAGGKVQIATLSNLANLTAGDIFLI
;
A
#
# COMPACT_ATOMS: atom_id res chain seq x y z
N MET A 1 -15.24 -24.57 -24.66
CA MET A 1 -16.42 -25.20 -25.33
C MET A 1 -17.59 -24.43 -24.76
N THR A 2 -18.14 -23.49 -25.52
CA THR A 2 -19.20 -22.62 -25.01
C THR A 2 -20.43 -23.43 -24.70
N ASN A 3 -21.03 -23.28 -23.52
CA ASN A 3 -22.24 -23.99 -23.14
C ASN A 3 -23.28 -22.99 -22.63
N PHE A 4 -24.54 -23.20 -23.00
CA PHE A 4 -25.66 -22.41 -22.47
C PHE A 4 -26.57 -23.26 -21.58
N SER A 5 -27.20 -22.62 -20.60
CA SER A 5 -28.26 -23.21 -19.80
C SER A 5 -29.45 -23.62 -20.66
N SER A 6 -30.35 -24.44 -20.12
CA SER A 6 -31.67 -24.60 -20.73
C SER A 6 -32.40 -23.24 -20.78
N PRO A 7 -33.17 -22.94 -21.83
CA PRO A 7 -33.87 -21.66 -21.97
C PRO A 7 -34.87 -21.46 -20.84
N ASN A 8 -34.82 -20.28 -20.21
CA ASN A 8 -35.80 -19.83 -19.23
C ASN A 8 -36.81 -18.89 -19.88
N ASN A 9 -38.02 -19.37 -20.15
CA ASN A 9 -39.04 -18.63 -20.89
C ASN A 9 -39.85 -17.72 -19.96
N LEU A 10 -39.81 -16.42 -20.23
CA LEU A 10 -40.51 -15.37 -19.49
C LEU A 10 -41.63 -14.78 -20.36
N PRO A 11 -42.86 -14.63 -19.84
CA PRO A 11 -43.96 -14.08 -20.62
C PRO A 11 -43.78 -12.59 -20.89
N VAL A 12 -43.94 -12.17 -22.15
CA VAL A 12 -43.91 -10.73 -22.52
C VAL A 12 -45.26 -10.03 -22.30
N GLY A 13 -46.31 -10.79 -22.01
CA GLY A 13 -47.68 -10.29 -21.78
C GLY A 13 -48.41 -9.80 -23.04
N GLN A 14 -47.82 -9.96 -24.22
CA GLN A 14 -48.27 -9.42 -25.51
C GLN A 14 -48.25 -10.50 -26.60
N GLN A 15 -48.70 -10.22 -27.82
CA GLN A 15 -48.79 -11.24 -28.89
C GLN A 15 -47.75 -11.04 -29.98
N ARG A 16 -47.17 -12.16 -30.44
CA ARG A 16 -46.19 -12.25 -31.53
C ARG A 16 -44.96 -11.34 -31.33
N PRO A 17 -44.10 -11.64 -30.33
CA PRO A 17 -42.76 -11.07 -30.22
C PRO A 17 -42.02 -11.21 -31.56
N TYR A 18 -41.45 -10.10 -32.03
CA TYR A 18 -40.89 -10.04 -33.38
C TYR A 18 -39.42 -9.63 -33.42
N SER A 19 -39.03 -8.66 -32.58
CA SER A 19 -37.65 -8.18 -32.46
C SER A 19 -37.34 -7.91 -30.99
N ILE A 20 -36.07 -8.06 -30.61
CA ILE A 20 -35.59 -7.90 -29.24
C ILE A 20 -34.33 -7.02 -29.24
N LEU A 21 -34.15 -6.27 -28.16
CA LEU A 21 -32.99 -5.42 -27.88
C LEU A 21 -32.68 -5.44 -26.39
N LEU A 22 -31.39 -5.40 -26.05
CA LEU A 22 -30.91 -5.16 -24.69
C LEU A 22 -30.38 -3.73 -24.56
N ASN A 23 -30.75 -3.03 -23.49
CA ASN A 23 -30.23 -1.71 -23.14
C ASN A 23 -30.56 -1.40 -21.66
N ASP A 24 -29.87 -0.44 -21.04
CA ASP A 24 -30.20 0.05 -19.70
C ASP A 24 -31.18 1.23 -19.79
N PHE A 25 -32.48 0.97 -19.65
CA PHE A 25 -33.53 1.99 -19.79
C PHE A 25 -33.81 2.76 -18.50
N ASN A 26 -33.22 2.36 -17.36
CA ASN A 26 -33.48 2.95 -16.05
C ASN A 26 -32.22 3.54 -15.36
N GLY A 27 -31.06 3.41 -15.99
CA GLY A 27 -29.77 3.93 -15.51
C GLY A 27 -29.18 3.18 -14.32
N ASP A 28 -29.59 1.94 -14.07
CA ASP A 28 -29.10 1.12 -12.94
C ASP A 28 -27.89 0.23 -13.28
N GLN A 29 -27.36 0.36 -14.50
CA GLN A 29 -26.24 -0.39 -15.07
C GLN A 29 -26.53 -1.89 -15.25
N LYS A 30 -27.80 -2.29 -15.30
CA LYS A 30 -28.21 -3.65 -15.65
C LYS A 30 -28.95 -3.63 -16.97
N LEU A 31 -28.70 -4.63 -17.80
CA LEU A 31 -29.40 -4.74 -19.07
C LEU A 31 -30.87 -5.09 -18.86
N ASP A 32 -31.74 -4.28 -19.44
CA ASP A 32 -33.16 -4.51 -19.58
C ASP A 32 -33.48 -5.10 -20.95
N VAL A 33 -34.67 -5.70 -21.09
CA VAL A 33 -35.16 -6.27 -22.36
C VAL A 33 -36.26 -5.39 -22.93
N ALA A 34 -36.08 -4.96 -24.18
CA ALA A 34 -37.14 -4.38 -24.99
C ALA A 34 -37.60 -5.34 -26.10
N VAL A 35 -38.91 -5.56 -26.21
CA VAL A 35 -39.50 -6.52 -27.18
C VAL A 35 -40.54 -5.82 -28.03
N ALA A 36 -40.32 -5.80 -29.35
CA ALA A 36 -41.32 -5.38 -30.32
C ALA A 36 -42.37 -6.48 -30.53
N ASN A 37 -43.63 -6.20 -30.20
CA ASN A 37 -44.74 -7.14 -30.33
C ASN A 37 -45.61 -6.79 -31.53
N TYR A 38 -45.43 -7.53 -32.63
CA TYR A 38 -46.16 -7.29 -33.87
C TYR A 38 -47.68 -7.48 -33.72
N GLY A 39 -48.11 -8.45 -32.91
CA GLY A 39 -49.53 -8.82 -32.79
C GLY A 39 -50.36 -7.80 -32.03
N THR A 40 -49.73 -6.99 -31.17
CA THR A 40 -50.39 -6.02 -30.28
C THR A 40 -50.00 -4.57 -30.57
N ASN A 41 -49.14 -4.32 -31.57
CA ASN A 41 -48.70 -3.00 -31.98
C ASN A 41 -48.05 -2.17 -30.85
N ASN A 42 -47.24 -2.82 -30.01
CA ASN A 42 -46.58 -2.19 -28.87
C ASN A 42 -45.18 -2.76 -28.64
N VAL A 43 -44.42 -2.10 -27.76
CA VAL A 43 -43.15 -2.58 -27.22
C VAL A 43 -43.35 -2.95 -25.76
N SER A 44 -42.82 -4.09 -25.32
CA SER A 44 -42.71 -4.45 -23.89
C SER A 44 -41.31 -4.15 -23.38
N ILE A 45 -41.20 -3.59 -22.17
CA ILE A 45 -39.96 -3.36 -21.43
C ILE A 45 -39.98 -4.22 -20.17
N LEU A 46 -38.96 -5.05 -19.99
CA LEU A 46 -38.77 -5.88 -18.81
C LEU A 46 -37.46 -5.46 -18.14
N LEU A 47 -37.55 -4.89 -16.94
CA LEU A 47 -36.36 -4.39 -16.24
C LEU A 47 -35.51 -5.55 -15.70
N GLY A 48 -34.20 -5.50 -15.93
CA GLY A 48 -33.23 -6.49 -15.48
C GLY A 48 -33.03 -6.46 -13.97
N ASN A 49 -32.77 -7.61 -13.37
CA ASN A 49 -32.38 -7.68 -11.96
C ASN A 49 -30.87 -7.90 -11.73
N GLY A 50 -30.11 -8.20 -12.80
CA GLY A 50 -28.68 -8.49 -12.77
C GLY A 50 -28.34 -9.93 -12.36
N THR A 51 -29.32 -10.83 -12.31
CA THR A 51 -29.14 -12.24 -11.95
C THR A 51 -29.66 -13.18 -13.05
N GLY A 52 -29.78 -12.72 -14.29
CA GLY A 52 -30.42 -13.48 -15.37
C GLY A 52 -31.95 -13.44 -15.36
N GLY A 53 -32.56 -12.64 -14.48
CA GLY A 53 -34.00 -12.50 -14.33
C GLY A 53 -34.51 -11.12 -14.74
N PHE A 54 -35.79 -11.06 -15.13
CA PHE A 54 -36.44 -9.82 -15.51
C PHE A 54 -37.74 -9.59 -14.74
N GLY A 55 -38.05 -8.32 -14.50
CA GLY A 55 -39.30 -7.87 -13.88
C GLY A 55 -40.54 -8.10 -14.75
N SER A 56 -41.69 -7.65 -14.25
CA SER A 56 -42.94 -7.72 -15.02
C SER A 56 -42.90 -6.77 -16.23
N PRO A 57 -43.41 -7.19 -17.41
CA PRO A 57 -43.39 -6.36 -18.61
C PRO A 57 -44.29 -5.13 -18.47
N ALA A 58 -43.76 -3.96 -18.82
CA ALA A 58 -44.51 -2.74 -19.08
C ALA A 58 -44.65 -2.53 -20.59
N SER A 59 -45.84 -2.16 -21.08
CA SER A 59 -46.09 -2.06 -22.54
C SER A 59 -46.41 -0.63 -22.99
N PHE A 60 -45.84 -0.24 -24.14
CA PHE A 60 -45.95 1.09 -24.73
C PHE A 60 -46.38 0.99 -26.20
N ASP A 61 -47.51 1.62 -26.54
CA ASP A 61 -48.07 1.55 -27.90
C ASP A 61 -47.20 2.29 -28.91
N VAL A 62 -47.05 1.72 -30.12
CA VAL A 62 -46.28 2.31 -31.24
C VAL A 62 -47.18 2.63 -32.45
N GLY A 63 -48.48 2.80 -32.20
CA GLY A 63 -49.48 3.16 -33.21
C GLY A 63 -50.28 1.97 -33.71
N THR A 64 -50.69 2.01 -34.98
CA THR A 64 -51.63 1.04 -35.57
C THR A 64 -50.98 0.01 -36.49
N LEU A 65 -49.69 0.17 -36.78
CA LEU A 65 -48.90 -0.77 -37.57
C LEU A 65 -48.06 -1.63 -36.62
N GLY A 66 -47.76 -2.87 -37.02
CA GLY A 66 -47.00 -3.79 -36.17
C GLY A 66 -45.51 -3.47 -36.20
N PRO A 67 -44.84 -3.32 -35.03
CA PRO A 67 -43.40 -3.15 -34.98
C PRO A 67 -42.68 -4.43 -35.41
N VAL A 68 -41.64 -4.28 -36.24
CA VAL A 68 -40.83 -5.38 -36.77
C VAL A 68 -39.35 -5.26 -36.48
N SER A 69 -38.89 -4.07 -36.06
CA SER A 69 -37.55 -3.81 -35.55
C SER A 69 -37.63 -2.79 -34.43
N ILE A 70 -36.73 -2.90 -33.46
CA ILE A 70 -36.59 -2.00 -32.31
C ILE A 70 -35.12 -1.63 -32.14
N PHE A 71 -34.89 -0.40 -31.70
CA PHE A 71 -33.57 0.13 -31.39
C PHE A 71 -33.68 1.20 -30.31
N ALA A 72 -32.58 1.42 -29.58
CA ALA A 72 -32.47 2.40 -28.52
C ALA A 72 -31.33 3.37 -28.82
N GLY A 73 -31.43 4.56 -28.26
CA GLY A 73 -30.41 5.60 -28.35
C GLY A 73 -30.96 6.91 -27.80
N ASP A 74 -30.10 7.89 -27.57
CA ASP A 74 -30.54 9.22 -27.14
C ASP A 74 -30.92 10.07 -28.38
N PHE A 75 -32.19 10.04 -28.78
CA PHE A 75 -32.65 10.71 -30.01
C PHE A 75 -32.88 12.20 -29.83
N ASN A 76 -32.91 12.68 -28.57
CA ASN A 76 -33.23 14.06 -28.23
C ASN A 76 -32.07 14.81 -27.54
N GLY A 77 -31.00 14.11 -27.13
CA GLY A 77 -29.80 14.65 -26.48
C GLY A 77 -29.96 14.91 -24.98
N ASP A 78 -30.90 14.25 -24.29
CA ASP A 78 -31.18 14.46 -22.85
C ASP A 78 -30.46 13.48 -21.91
N GLY A 79 -29.70 12.54 -22.46
CA GLY A 79 -28.92 11.54 -21.74
C GLY A 79 -29.72 10.33 -21.28
N ASN A 80 -31.03 10.25 -21.52
CA ASN A 80 -31.82 9.05 -21.29
C ASN A 80 -31.91 8.22 -22.57
N GLN A 81 -32.03 6.91 -22.40
CA GLN A 81 -32.27 6.01 -23.53
C GLN A 81 -33.69 6.17 -24.07
N ASP A 82 -33.81 6.64 -25.31
CA ASP A 82 -35.06 6.66 -26.06
C ASP A 82 -35.23 5.35 -26.86
N LEU A 83 -36.43 5.13 -27.36
CA LEU A 83 -36.74 4.00 -28.23
C LEU A 83 -37.27 4.47 -29.57
N ALA A 84 -36.94 3.70 -30.61
CA ALA A 84 -37.68 3.79 -31.85
C ALA A 84 -37.94 2.44 -32.50
N THR A 85 -39.07 2.37 -33.20
CA THR A 85 -39.54 1.16 -33.85
C THR A 85 -39.86 1.40 -35.31
N ALA A 86 -39.43 0.47 -36.15
CA ALA A 86 -39.91 0.38 -37.52
C ALA A 86 -41.23 -0.39 -37.52
N ASN A 87 -42.32 0.25 -37.95
CA ASN A 87 -43.62 -0.41 -38.00
C ASN A 87 -44.10 -0.54 -39.44
N VAL A 88 -44.70 -1.68 -39.73
CA VAL A 88 -45.13 -2.05 -41.08
C VAL A 88 -46.39 -2.90 -41.03
N ASP A 89 -47.19 -2.79 -42.07
CA ASP A 89 -48.22 -3.79 -42.35
C ASP A 89 -47.62 -4.95 -43.15
N LEU A 90 -47.29 -6.07 -42.49
CA LEU A 90 -46.80 -7.30 -43.12
C LEU A 90 -47.83 -7.98 -44.05
N THR A 91 -49.09 -7.54 -44.04
CA THR A 91 -50.13 -8.13 -44.90
C THR A 91 -50.16 -7.51 -46.28
N THR A 92 -49.97 -6.18 -46.37
CA THR A 92 -50.05 -5.44 -47.64
C THR A 92 -48.72 -4.86 -48.10
N PHE A 93 -47.74 -4.72 -47.20
CA PHE A 93 -46.46 -4.04 -47.42
C PHE A 93 -46.60 -2.60 -47.95
N SER A 94 -47.77 -1.99 -47.78
CA SER A 94 -48.16 -0.73 -48.43
C SER A 94 -48.06 0.50 -47.54
N SER A 95 -47.79 0.31 -46.25
CA SER A 95 -47.67 1.38 -45.25
C SER A 95 -46.60 1.04 -44.23
N SER A 96 -45.73 2.01 -43.95
CA SER A 96 -44.70 1.93 -42.92
C SER A 96 -44.45 3.30 -42.29
N ASN A 97 -44.11 3.30 -41.01
CA ASN A 97 -43.64 4.48 -40.29
C ASN A 97 -42.55 4.09 -39.29
N ILE A 98 -41.90 5.10 -38.73
CA ILE A 98 -41.02 4.94 -37.57
C ILE A 98 -41.69 5.66 -36.40
N SER A 99 -41.82 4.98 -35.27
CA SER A 99 -42.26 5.60 -34.02
C SER A 99 -41.06 5.91 -33.15
N PHE A 100 -41.00 7.12 -32.60
CA PHE A 100 -40.04 7.53 -31.59
C PHE A 100 -40.74 7.71 -30.25
N LEU A 101 -40.21 7.10 -29.20
CA LEU A 101 -40.73 7.14 -27.85
C LEU A 101 -39.61 7.66 -26.95
N LEU A 102 -39.81 8.83 -26.35
CA LEU A 102 -38.79 9.46 -25.53
C LEU A 102 -38.76 8.83 -24.13
N GLY A 103 -37.59 8.40 -23.70
CA GLY A 103 -37.34 7.79 -22.41
C GLY A 103 -37.43 8.80 -21.27
N ASN A 104 -37.79 8.33 -20.08
CA ASN A 104 -37.83 9.15 -18.86
C ASN A 104 -36.73 8.79 -17.85
N GLY A 105 -35.80 7.90 -18.22
CA GLY A 105 -34.70 7.42 -17.37
C GLY A 105 -35.13 6.47 -16.24
N SER A 106 -36.34 5.93 -16.27
CA SER A 106 -36.84 4.98 -15.26
C SER A 106 -37.51 3.74 -15.88
N GLY A 107 -37.18 3.44 -17.14
CA GLY A 107 -37.84 2.40 -17.93
C GLY A 107 -39.23 2.79 -18.49
N GLY A 108 -39.61 4.07 -18.37
CA GLY A 108 -40.87 4.60 -18.89
C GLY A 108 -40.69 5.44 -20.14
N PHE A 109 -41.69 5.43 -21.03
CA PHE A 109 -41.62 6.10 -22.33
C PHE A 109 -42.82 7.02 -22.59
N SER A 110 -42.58 8.08 -23.38
CA SER A 110 -43.62 8.99 -23.85
C SER A 110 -44.57 8.32 -24.86
N ALA A 111 -45.67 9.02 -25.19
CA ALA A 111 -46.47 8.65 -26.35
C ALA A 111 -45.63 8.74 -27.65
N PRO A 112 -45.87 7.87 -28.64
CA PRO A 112 -45.04 7.80 -29.83
C PRO A 112 -45.22 9.02 -30.75
N THR A 113 -44.11 9.54 -31.27
CA THR A 113 -44.08 10.48 -32.40
C THR A 113 -43.77 9.72 -33.67
N ASN A 114 -44.64 9.80 -34.68
CA ASN A 114 -44.53 8.99 -35.89
C ASN A 114 -43.99 9.78 -37.08
N ILE A 115 -43.00 9.21 -37.77
CA ILE A 115 -42.49 9.69 -39.06
C ILE A 115 -42.88 8.70 -40.14
N ASN A 116 -43.64 9.16 -41.15
CA ASN A 116 -44.00 8.32 -42.28
C ASN A 116 -42.82 8.13 -43.22
N VAL A 117 -42.54 6.89 -43.62
CA VAL A 117 -41.45 6.59 -44.56
C VAL A 117 -42.04 6.30 -45.94
N PRO A 118 -41.71 7.09 -46.98
CA PRO A 118 -42.28 6.96 -48.31
C PRO A 118 -41.60 5.83 -49.11
N ALA A 119 -41.88 4.57 -48.81
CA ALA A 119 -41.48 3.42 -49.64
C ALA A 119 -42.39 2.19 -49.40
N PRO A 120 -42.59 1.29 -50.39
CA PRO A 120 -43.29 0.04 -50.16
C PRO A 120 -42.37 -0.94 -49.40
N GLY A 121 -42.67 -1.19 -48.13
CA GLY A 121 -42.18 -2.36 -47.38
C GLY A 121 -40.80 -2.20 -46.71
N LEU A 122 -40.65 -1.20 -45.85
CA LEU A 122 -39.54 -1.08 -44.89
C LEU A 122 -39.65 -2.21 -43.84
N LEU A 123 -38.63 -3.07 -43.67
CA LEU A 123 -38.78 -4.25 -42.80
C LEU A 123 -37.57 -4.66 -41.95
N ALA A 124 -36.35 -4.43 -42.43
CA ALA A 124 -35.17 -4.55 -41.58
C ALA A 124 -34.53 -3.17 -41.53
N ILE A 125 -34.49 -2.58 -40.34
CA ILE A 125 -33.63 -1.44 -40.04
C ILE A 125 -32.57 -1.99 -39.09
N ALA A 126 -31.32 -2.02 -39.55
CA ALA A 126 -30.19 -2.04 -38.64
C ALA A 126 -29.77 -0.57 -38.42
N LEU A 127 -29.63 -0.19 -37.15
CA LEU A 127 -28.94 1.04 -36.80
C LEU A 127 -27.49 0.68 -36.47
N GLY A 128 -26.58 1.52 -36.92
CA GLY A 128 -25.16 1.43 -36.60
C GLY A 128 -24.49 2.72 -37.00
N ASP A 129 -23.26 2.92 -36.57
CA ASP A 129 -22.42 3.99 -37.10
C ASP A 129 -21.66 3.41 -38.31
N PHE A 130 -22.23 3.54 -39.52
CA PHE A 130 -21.65 2.91 -40.70
C PHE A 130 -20.42 3.65 -41.23
N ASN A 131 -20.16 4.88 -40.77
CA ASN A 131 -19.06 5.72 -41.24
C ASN A 131 -18.09 6.17 -40.13
N GLY A 132 -18.30 5.77 -38.88
CA GLY A 132 -17.44 6.07 -37.74
C GLY A 132 -17.59 7.51 -37.21
N ASP A 133 -18.77 8.12 -37.33
CA ASP A 133 -19.06 9.49 -36.89
C ASP A 133 -19.86 9.63 -35.59
N ASP A 134 -20.07 8.52 -34.87
CA ASP A 134 -20.84 8.38 -33.62
C ASP A 134 -22.31 8.82 -33.73
N LEU A 135 -22.85 8.99 -34.95
CA LEU A 135 -24.27 9.21 -35.17
C LEU A 135 -24.96 7.92 -35.64
N PRO A 136 -26.21 7.68 -35.22
CA PRO A 136 -26.94 6.48 -35.65
C PRO A 136 -27.37 6.62 -37.12
N ASP A 137 -26.79 5.80 -37.98
CA ASP A 137 -27.19 5.64 -39.38
C ASP A 137 -28.22 4.52 -39.56
N ILE A 138 -28.95 4.50 -40.68
CA ILE A 138 -29.99 3.49 -40.98
C ILE A 138 -29.59 2.62 -42.17
N ALA A 139 -29.43 1.31 -42.00
CA ALA A 139 -29.45 0.35 -43.09
C ALA A 139 -30.86 -0.26 -43.22
N ALA A 140 -31.54 0.03 -44.33
CA ALA A 140 -32.89 -0.43 -44.62
C ALA A 140 -32.90 -1.53 -45.69
N GLY A 141 -33.40 -2.71 -45.33
CA GLY A 141 -33.77 -3.79 -46.26
C GLY A 141 -35.27 -3.80 -46.54
N SER A 142 -35.66 -4.15 -47.78
CA SER A 142 -37.06 -4.34 -48.17
C SER A 142 -37.42 -5.82 -48.33
N LEU A 143 -38.59 -6.23 -47.81
CA LEU A 143 -39.20 -7.54 -48.16
C LEU A 143 -40.20 -7.44 -49.32
N ALA A 144 -40.37 -6.27 -49.94
CA ALA A 144 -41.27 -6.14 -51.07
C ALA A 144 -40.77 -7.02 -52.23
N PRO A 145 -41.62 -7.87 -52.84
CA PRO A 145 -41.21 -8.72 -53.93
C PRO A 145 -40.52 -7.92 -55.05
N GLY A 146 -39.26 -8.27 -55.35
CA GLY A 146 -38.46 -7.61 -56.39
C GLY A 146 -37.53 -6.48 -55.91
N GLN A 147 -37.56 -6.12 -54.62
CA GLN A 147 -36.59 -5.22 -53.99
C GLN A 147 -35.54 -6.07 -53.26
N ASN A 148 -34.34 -6.21 -53.85
CA ASN A 148 -33.27 -7.11 -53.37
C ASN A 148 -32.01 -6.35 -52.92
N ASP A 149 -32.17 -5.05 -52.68
CA ASP A 149 -31.08 -4.18 -52.28
C ASP A 149 -31.23 -3.77 -50.81
N VAL A 150 -30.09 -3.52 -50.15
CA VAL A 150 -30.01 -2.84 -48.86
C VAL A 150 -29.63 -1.39 -49.11
N SER A 151 -30.40 -0.46 -48.56
CA SER A 151 -30.18 0.98 -48.67
C SER A 151 -29.65 1.54 -47.35
N VAL A 152 -28.46 2.13 -47.35
CA VAL A 152 -27.84 2.77 -46.18
C VAL A 152 -28.03 4.29 -46.25
N PHE A 153 -28.67 4.84 -45.23
CA PHE A 153 -28.89 6.26 -45.02
C PHE A 153 -27.96 6.73 -43.92
N LEU A 154 -27.01 7.59 -44.27
CA LEU A 154 -26.10 8.18 -43.30
C LEU A 154 -26.80 9.35 -42.58
N SER A 155 -26.62 9.42 -41.27
CA SER A 155 -27.00 10.54 -40.44
C SER A 155 -26.23 11.79 -40.87
N THR A 156 -26.88 12.93 -40.67
CA THR A 156 -26.35 14.26 -41.00
C THR A 156 -26.46 15.21 -39.81
N GLY A 157 -26.77 14.67 -38.63
CA GLY A 157 -26.90 15.38 -37.36
C GLY A 157 -28.34 15.55 -36.87
N PHE A 158 -28.53 16.43 -35.88
CA PHE A 158 -29.82 16.70 -35.24
C PHE A 158 -30.41 18.03 -35.70
N SER A 159 -31.71 18.06 -35.99
CA SER A 159 -32.46 19.29 -36.28
C SER A 159 -33.87 19.21 -35.74
N GLY A 160 -34.28 20.18 -34.92
CA GLY A 160 -35.63 20.23 -34.34
C GLY A 160 -35.94 19.11 -33.34
N GLY A 161 -34.91 18.53 -32.69
CA GLY A 161 -35.06 17.41 -31.75
C GLY A 161 -35.25 16.05 -32.43
N GLN A 162 -34.82 15.91 -33.69
CA GLN A 162 -34.86 14.66 -34.44
C GLN A 162 -33.56 14.47 -35.24
N VAL A 163 -33.13 13.22 -35.41
CA VAL A 163 -32.02 12.83 -36.30
C VAL A 163 -32.41 13.08 -37.76
N THR A 164 -31.49 13.63 -38.55
CA THR A 164 -31.66 13.91 -39.98
C THR A 164 -30.73 13.04 -40.81
N TYR A 165 -31.19 12.56 -41.98
CA TYR A 165 -30.44 11.64 -42.85
C TYR A 165 -30.21 12.20 -44.25
N ASN A 166 -29.21 11.66 -44.95
CA ASN A 166 -28.92 12.01 -46.34
C ASN A 166 -30.11 11.75 -47.28
N SER A 167 -30.25 12.59 -48.32
CA SER A 167 -31.41 12.51 -49.24
C SER A 167 -31.32 11.38 -50.27
N THR A 168 -30.16 10.74 -50.42
CA THR A 168 -29.90 9.66 -51.39
C THR A 168 -29.10 8.54 -50.71
N PRO A 169 -29.72 7.39 -50.39
CA PRO A 169 -29.03 6.30 -49.71
C PRO A 169 -28.05 5.55 -50.63
N PHE A 170 -27.07 4.88 -50.02
CA PHE A 170 -26.17 3.95 -50.70
C PHE A 170 -26.86 2.60 -50.87
N THR A 171 -26.82 2.03 -52.06
CA THR A 171 -27.57 0.81 -52.36
C THR A 171 -26.62 -0.36 -52.64
N TYR A 172 -26.74 -1.43 -51.84
CA TYR A 172 -25.97 -2.66 -51.98
C TYR A 172 -26.87 -3.78 -52.52
N THR A 173 -26.57 -4.32 -53.70
CA THR A 173 -27.35 -5.43 -54.27
C THR A 173 -26.97 -6.76 -53.63
N ILE A 174 -27.94 -7.39 -52.98
CA ILE A 174 -27.77 -8.65 -52.25
C ILE A 174 -28.44 -9.83 -52.99
N GLY A 175 -29.30 -9.54 -53.96
CA GLY A 175 -29.79 -10.50 -54.96
C GLY A 175 -30.98 -11.36 -54.51
N GLN A 176 -31.36 -11.29 -53.23
CA GLN A 176 -32.61 -11.83 -52.67
C GLN A 176 -33.05 -11.02 -51.45
N THR A 177 -34.24 -11.32 -50.97
CA THR A 177 -34.86 -10.70 -49.81
C THR A 177 -34.14 -11.04 -48.49
N THR A 178 -33.43 -10.06 -47.93
CA THR A 178 -32.72 -10.11 -46.64
C THR A 178 -33.70 -9.97 -45.47
N ARG A 179 -33.55 -10.79 -44.42
CA ARG A 179 -34.38 -10.72 -43.20
C ARG A 179 -33.73 -9.94 -42.07
N SER A 180 -32.43 -10.08 -41.94
CA SER A 180 -31.60 -9.43 -40.93
C SER A 180 -30.17 -9.42 -41.42
N LEU A 181 -29.43 -8.42 -40.97
CA LEU A 181 -28.02 -8.22 -41.19
C LEU A 181 -27.41 -7.66 -39.92
N ASP A 182 -26.11 -7.85 -39.78
CA ASP A 182 -25.31 -7.25 -38.73
C ASP A 182 -23.87 -7.03 -39.25
N LEU A 183 -23.11 -6.18 -38.59
CA LEU A 183 -21.78 -5.75 -39.02
C LEU A 183 -20.74 -5.98 -37.93
N GLY A 184 -19.50 -6.27 -38.34
CA GLY A 184 -18.36 -6.45 -37.43
C GLY A 184 -17.07 -6.63 -38.22
N ASP A 185 -15.91 -6.48 -37.58
CA ASP A 185 -14.61 -6.79 -38.21
C ASP A 185 -14.26 -8.25 -37.88
N PHE A 186 -14.56 -9.19 -38.79
CA PHE A 186 -14.39 -10.62 -38.53
C PHE A 186 -12.96 -11.11 -38.78
N ASN A 187 -12.10 -10.28 -39.37
CA ASN A 187 -10.73 -10.62 -39.74
C ASN A 187 -9.68 -9.68 -39.13
N ASN A 188 -10.09 -8.78 -38.25
CA ASN A 188 -9.26 -7.82 -37.50
C ASN A 188 -8.39 -6.96 -38.42
N ASP A 189 -8.90 -6.58 -39.59
CA ASP A 189 -8.18 -5.73 -40.56
C ASP A 189 -8.53 -4.24 -40.47
N GLY A 190 -9.42 -3.88 -39.53
CA GLY A 190 -9.92 -2.54 -39.28
C GLY A 190 -11.01 -2.09 -40.25
N LEU A 191 -11.51 -2.97 -41.12
CA LEU A 191 -12.61 -2.70 -42.03
C LEU A 191 -13.86 -3.44 -41.58
N THR A 192 -15.01 -2.79 -41.72
CA THR A 192 -16.29 -3.40 -41.38
C THR A 192 -16.69 -4.47 -42.41
N ASP A 193 -17.03 -5.66 -41.91
CA ASP A 193 -17.59 -6.78 -42.67
C ASP A 193 -19.11 -6.87 -42.48
N LEU A 194 -19.77 -7.67 -43.32
CA LEU A 194 -21.22 -7.85 -43.34
C LEU A 194 -21.62 -9.31 -43.13
N ALA A 195 -22.45 -9.56 -42.12
CA ALA A 195 -23.19 -10.80 -41.94
C ALA A 195 -24.67 -10.61 -42.27
N LEU A 196 -25.31 -11.57 -42.94
CA LEU A 196 -26.74 -11.48 -43.26
C LEU A 196 -27.43 -12.83 -43.44
N VAL A 197 -28.75 -12.83 -43.23
CA VAL A 197 -29.63 -13.98 -43.45
C VAL A 197 -30.76 -13.66 -44.44
N ARG A 198 -31.13 -14.65 -45.24
CA ARG A 198 -32.06 -14.48 -46.38
C ARG A 198 -33.31 -15.34 -46.25
N THR A 199 -34.40 -14.88 -46.85
CA THR A 199 -35.66 -15.61 -46.85
C THR A 199 -35.52 -16.96 -47.58
N GLY A 200 -35.83 -18.05 -46.87
CA GLY A 200 -35.91 -19.40 -47.46
C GLY A 200 -34.57 -20.10 -47.70
N ILE A 201 -33.44 -19.53 -47.24
CA ILE A 201 -32.12 -20.15 -47.34
C ILE A 201 -31.63 -20.47 -45.91
N PRO A 202 -31.30 -21.75 -45.59
CA PRO A 202 -30.83 -22.15 -44.26
C PRO A 202 -29.33 -21.85 -44.07
N SER A 203 -28.93 -20.59 -44.32
CA SER A 203 -27.54 -20.17 -44.23
C SER A 203 -27.41 -18.72 -43.78
N VAL A 204 -26.34 -18.43 -43.04
CA VAL A 204 -25.81 -17.08 -42.85
C VAL A 204 -24.70 -16.84 -43.87
N PHE A 205 -24.63 -15.61 -44.38
CA PHE A 205 -23.68 -15.20 -45.40
C PHE A 205 -22.78 -14.10 -44.87
N VAL A 206 -21.49 -14.19 -45.17
CA VAL A 206 -20.47 -13.22 -44.72
C VAL A 206 -19.76 -12.62 -45.94
N ARG A 207 -19.61 -11.30 -45.96
CA ARG A 207 -18.82 -10.56 -46.95
C ARG A 207 -17.81 -9.67 -46.24
N LEU A 208 -16.54 -9.87 -46.54
CA LEU A 208 -15.47 -9.07 -45.96
C LEU A 208 -15.43 -7.67 -46.55
N GLY A 209 -15.09 -6.68 -45.73
CA GLY A 209 -14.71 -5.33 -46.11
C GLY A 209 -13.45 -5.35 -46.96
N THR A 210 -13.37 -4.42 -47.91
CA THR A 210 -12.22 -4.27 -48.82
C THR A 210 -11.75 -2.82 -48.92
N GLY A 211 -12.41 -1.92 -48.19
CA GLY A 211 -12.07 -0.51 -48.06
C GLY A 211 -13.29 0.31 -47.65
N THR A 212 -13.08 1.62 -47.54
CA THR A 212 -14.13 2.62 -47.32
C THR A 212 -14.26 3.52 -48.55
N GLY A 213 -15.50 3.93 -48.83
CA GLY A 213 -15.81 4.84 -49.93
C GLY A 213 -15.56 6.30 -49.58
N GLY A 214 -15.83 7.20 -50.53
CA GLY A 214 -15.48 8.62 -50.43
C GLY A 214 -16.26 9.39 -49.35
N SER A 215 -17.30 8.79 -48.78
CA SER A 215 -18.16 9.33 -47.74
C SER A 215 -18.11 8.49 -46.44
N GLY A 216 -17.12 7.59 -46.32
CA GLY A 216 -16.94 6.73 -45.14
C GLY A 216 -17.69 5.40 -45.19
N GLU A 217 -18.51 5.16 -46.22
CA GLU A 217 -19.32 3.94 -46.33
C GLU A 217 -18.47 2.67 -46.58
N PRO A 218 -18.84 1.50 -46.02
CA PRO A 218 -18.07 0.28 -46.21
C PRO A 218 -18.20 -0.27 -47.65
N ILE A 219 -17.09 -0.78 -48.19
CA ILE A 219 -17.03 -1.45 -49.49
C ILE A 219 -16.81 -2.95 -49.26
N PHE A 220 -17.86 -3.75 -49.48
CA PHE A 220 -17.80 -5.19 -49.31
C PHE A 220 -17.30 -5.93 -50.55
N SER A 221 -16.65 -7.07 -50.32
CA SER A 221 -16.19 -8.00 -51.35
C SER A 221 -17.36 -8.49 -52.22
N SER A 222 -17.07 -8.66 -53.51
CA SER A 222 -18.00 -9.26 -54.47
C SER A 222 -18.23 -10.77 -54.26
N THR A 223 -17.38 -11.41 -53.44
CA THR A 223 -17.49 -12.82 -53.05
C THR A 223 -18.06 -12.94 -51.65
N GLU A 224 -18.95 -13.91 -51.42
CA GLU A 224 -19.52 -14.19 -50.10
C GLU A 224 -19.19 -15.61 -49.64
N ALA A 225 -18.89 -15.76 -48.34
CA ALA A 225 -18.86 -17.03 -47.65
C ALA A 225 -20.28 -17.40 -47.19
N SER A 226 -20.57 -18.69 -47.08
CA SER A 226 -21.88 -19.20 -46.66
C SER A 226 -21.70 -20.32 -45.66
N TYR A 227 -22.41 -20.22 -44.54
CA TYR A 227 -22.36 -21.18 -43.45
C TYR A 227 -23.76 -21.71 -43.18
N ASN A 228 -23.89 -23.04 -43.11
CA ASN A 228 -25.17 -23.69 -42.84
C ASN A 228 -25.60 -23.42 -41.39
N VAL A 229 -26.86 -23.05 -41.23
CA VAL A 229 -27.53 -22.86 -39.93
C VAL A 229 -28.84 -23.64 -39.92
N GLY A 230 -29.74 -23.36 -38.98
CA GLY A 230 -31.07 -23.95 -38.96
C GLY A 230 -31.99 -23.49 -40.10
N SER A 231 -33.17 -24.08 -40.12
CA SER A 231 -34.25 -23.82 -41.06
C SER A 231 -34.99 -22.53 -40.69
N GLU A 232 -35.33 -21.76 -41.72
CA GLU A 232 -35.93 -20.43 -41.60
C GLU A 232 -35.16 -19.48 -40.67
N PRO A 233 -33.90 -19.11 -40.98
CA PRO A 233 -33.21 -18.10 -40.21
C PRO A 233 -33.98 -16.76 -40.26
N ARG A 234 -34.00 -16.06 -39.13
CA ARG A 234 -34.79 -14.83 -38.94
C ARG A 234 -33.94 -13.62 -38.58
N SER A 235 -32.99 -13.78 -37.67
CA SER A 235 -32.09 -12.73 -37.20
C SER A 235 -30.68 -13.26 -37.03
N VAL A 236 -29.69 -12.40 -37.28
CA VAL A 236 -28.27 -12.59 -36.97
C VAL A 236 -27.83 -11.47 -36.04
N THR A 237 -26.95 -11.78 -35.10
CA THR A 237 -26.25 -10.82 -34.23
C THR A 237 -24.82 -11.30 -34.00
N ILE A 238 -23.92 -10.38 -33.68
CA ILE A 238 -22.47 -10.59 -33.56
C ILE A 238 -21.98 -10.14 -32.18
N ASP A 239 -21.13 -10.95 -31.55
CA ASP A 239 -20.31 -10.57 -30.38
C ASP A 239 -19.23 -11.63 -30.09
N ASP A 240 -18.26 -11.36 -29.22
CA ASP A 240 -17.25 -12.35 -28.77
C ASP A 240 -17.78 -13.22 -27.62
N ILE A 241 -18.59 -14.23 -27.97
CA ILE A 241 -19.34 -15.04 -27.00
C ILE A 241 -18.46 -15.98 -26.17
N ASP A 242 -17.29 -16.37 -26.66
CA ASP A 242 -16.37 -17.25 -25.93
C ASP A 242 -15.11 -16.57 -25.38
N GLY A 243 -15.04 -15.24 -25.49
CA GLY A 243 -14.02 -14.40 -24.87
C GLY A 243 -12.63 -14.60 -25.49
N ASP A 244 -12.56 -15.08 -26.74
CA ASP A 244 -11.30 -15.41 -27.40
C ASP A 244 -10.71 -14.25 -28.22
N GLY A 245 -11.37 -13.07 -28.17
CA GLY A 245 -11.02 -11.85 -28.87
C GLY A 245 -11.53 -11.82 -30.32
N ASN A 246 -12.25 -12.83 -30.80
CA ASN A 246 -12.78 -12.88 -32.16
C ASN A 246 -14.31 -12.82 -32.16
N LEU A 247 -14.87 -12.03 -33.08
CA LEU A 247 -16.32 -11.92 -33.21
C LEU A 247 -16.96 -13.24 -33.69
N ASP A 248 -17.98 -13.69 -32.94
CA ASP A 248 -18.83 -14.84 -33.25
C ASP A 248 -20.15 -14.42 -33.91
N LEU A 249 -20.87 -15.38 -34.49
CA LEU A 249 -22.20 -15.18 -35.06
C LEU A 249 -23.25 -16.00 -34.31
N VAL A 250 -24.36 -15.36 -33.92
CA VAL A 250 -25.55 -16.04 -33.42
C VAL A 250 -26.73 -15.82 -34.35
N VAL A 251 -27.32 -16.91 -34.82
CA VAL A 251 -28.41 -16.90 -35.80
C VAL A 251 -29.65 -17.58 -35.24
N SER A 252 -30.77 -16.86 -35.16
CA SER A 252 -32.07 -17.43 -34.77
C SER A 252 -32.73 -18.20 -35.90
N ASN A 253 -33.24 -19.40 -35.61
CA ASN A 253 -33.87 -20.30 -36.59
C ASN A 253 -35.30 -20.65 -36.15
N SER A 254 -36.27 -19.93 -36.70
CA SER A 254 -37.66 -20.00 -36.25
C SER A 254 -38.33 -21.36 -36.46
N ALA A 255 -37.93 -22.15 -37.47
CA ALA A 255 -38.54 -23.47 -37.70
C ALA A 255 -37.86 -24.59 -36.90
N ASN A 256 -36.75 -24.31 -36.22
CA ASN A 256 -36.01 -25.27 -35.40
C ASN A 256 -36.03 -24.93 -33.90
N ASP A 257 -36.71 -23.87 -33.50
CA ASP A 257 -36.86 -23.47 -32.08
C ASP A 257 -35.51 -23.28 -31.38
N ASN A 258 -34.52 -22.79 -32.12
CA ASN A 258 -33.13 -22.71 -31.67
C ASN A 258 -32.40 -21.48 -32.22
N VAL A 259 -31.23 -21.23 -31.64
CA VAL A 259 -30.18 -20.37 -32.19
C VAL A 259 -29.00 -21.22 -32.64
N SER A 260 -28.25 -20.76 -33.63
CA SER A 260 -27.00 -21.36 -34.10
C SER A 260 -25.84 -20.43 -33.75
N LEU A 261 -24.87 -20.92 -32.97
CA LEU A 261 -23.60 -20.22 -32.71
C LEU A 261 -22.56 -20.69 -33.72
N LEU A 262 -21.91 -19.76 -34.41
CA LEU A 262 -20.77 -20.02 -35.28
C LEU A 262 -19.59 -19.23 -34.74
N ARG A 263 -18.54 -19.94 -34.32
CA ARG A 263 -17.39 -19.29 -33.71
C ARG A 263 -16.42 -18.72 -34.73
N GLY A 264 -15.97 -17.49 -34.49
CA GLY A 264 -14.97 -16.79 -35.25
C GLY A 264 -13.62 -17.52 -35.23
N GLN A 265 -12.78 -17.19 -36.19
CA GLN A 265 -11.39 -17.65 -36.23
C GLN A 265 -10.41 -16.47 -36.41
N GLY A 266 -10.89 -15.24 -36.26
CA GLY A 266 -10.10 -14.01 -36.42
C GLY A 266 -9.57 -13.75 -37.84
N ASN A 267 -10.06 -14.48 -38.84
CA ASN A 267 -9.57 -14.42 -40.23
C ASN A 267 -10.72 -14.28 -41.25
N GLY A 268 -11.90 -13.89 -40.79
CA GLY A 268 -13.11 -13.79 -41.60
C GLY A 268 -13.81 -15.12 -41.88
N THR A 269 -13.35 -16.22 -41.25
CA THR A 269 -13.98 -17.54 -41.35
C THR A 269 -14.54 -18.04 -40.03
N PHE A 270 -15.56 -18.89 -40.12
CA PHE A 270 -16.31 -19.40 -38.97
C PHE A 270 -16.31 -20.92 -38.91
N GLN A 271 -16.38 -21.44 -37.69
CA GLN A 271 -16.59 -22.87 -37.43
C GLN A 271 -18.01 -23.31 -37.83
N ASN A 272 -18.25 -24.62 -37.84
CA ASN A 272 -19.60 -25.15 -38.09
C ASN A 272 -20.57 -24.71 -37.00
N ALA A 273 -21.79 -24.37 -37.41
CA ALA A 273 -22.86 -23.97 -36.50
C ALA A 273 -23.18 -25.04 -35.44
N ILE A 274 -23.27 -24.60 -34.18
CA ILE A 274 -23.71 -25.40 -33.04
C ILE A 274 -25.11 -24.92 -32.62
N PRO A 275 -26.14 -25.79 -32.62
CA PRO A 275 -27.50 -25.39 -32.28
C PRO A 275 -27.76 -25.43 -30.75
N TYR A 276 -28.39 -24.37 -30.23
CA TYR A 276 -28.88 -24.28 -28.84
C TYR A 276 -30.39 -24.01 -28.81
N SER A 277 -31.15 -24.84 -28.10
CA SER A 277 -32.61 -24.66 -27.98
C SER A 277 -32.92 -23.33 -27.30
N ALA A 278 -33.81 -22.53 -27.89
CA ALA A 278 -33.98 -21.13 -27.48
C ALA A 278 -35.45 -20.66 -27.36
N GLY A 279 -36.44 -21.52 -27.61
CA GLY A 279 -37.87 -21.16 -27.48
C GLY A 279 -38.65 -21.47 -28.75
N ASP A 280 -39.99 -21.35 -28.72
CA ASP A 280 -40.86 -21.73 -29.84
C ASP A 280 -41.00 -20.59 -30.88
N GLY A 281 -40.54 -20.82 -32.10
CA GLY A 281 -40.61 -19.82 -33.16
C GLY A 281 -39.66 -18.63 -32.95
N VAL A 282 -38.41 -18.91 -32.57
CA VAL A 282 -37.37 -17.89 -32.31
C VAL A 282 -37.23 -16.91 -33.48
N ARG A 283 -37.61 -15.65 -33.25
CA ARG A 283 -37.70 -14.61 -34.28
C ARG A 283 -36.52 -13.66 -34.27
N SER A 284 -35.98 -13.38 -33.09
CA SER A 284 -34.86 -12.46 -32.87
C SER A 284 -34.04 -12.94 -31.70
N VAL A 285 -32.76 -12.64 -31.72
CA VAL A 285 -31.80 -12.90 -30.64
C VAL A 285 -31.00 -11.63 -30.36
N ALA A 286 -30.63 -11.41 -29.11
CA ALA A 286 -29.71 -10.38 -28.64
C ALA A 286 -28.69 -11.02 -27.67
N ILE A 287 -27.51 -10.40 -27.58
CA ILE A 287 -26.39 -10.82 -26.75
C ILE A 287 -26.11 -9.73 -25.69
N GLY A 288 -25.76 -10.10 -24.46
CA GLY A 288 -25.30 -9.16 -23.45
C GLY A 288 -25.05 -9.80 -22.08
N PHE A 289 -24.44 -9.05 -21.17
CA PHE A 289 -24.20 -9.48 -19.78
C PHE A 289 -25.47 -9.34 -18.93
N ILE A 290 -26.25 -10.41 -18.76
CA ILE A 290 -27.57 -10.35 -18.08
C ILE A 290 -27.44 -10.67 -16.59
N ASN A 291 -26.45 -11.47 -16.24
CA ASN A 291 -26.05 -11.75 -14.87
C ASN A 291 -24.61 -11.30 -14.61
N ALA A 292 -24.23 -11.30 -13.34
CA ALA A 292 -22.91 -10.88 -12.89
C ALA A 292 -21.87 -12.00 -12.96
N ASP A 293 -21.93 -12.86 -13.98
CA ASP A 293 -20.92 -13.91 -14.23
C ASP A 293 -19.97 -13.58 -15.40
N PHE A 294 -20.07 -12.36 -15.93
CA PHE A 294 -19.23 -11.81 -17.00
C PHE A 294 -19.19 -12.65 -18.30
N GLY A 295 -20.02 -13.67 -18.44
CA GLY A 295 -20.27 -14.35 -19.70
C GLY A 295 -21.32 -13.61 -20.53
N LEU A 296 -21.11 -13.53 -21.84
CA LEU A 296 -22.17 -13.05 -22.74
C LEU A 296 -23.29 -14.07 -22.85
N ASP A 297 -24.49 -13.67 -22.43
CA ASP A 297 -25.71 -14.47 -22.44
C ASP A 297 -26.54 -14.21 -23.70
N LEU A 298 -27.53 -15.07 -23.95
CA LEU A 298 -28.47 -14.89 -25.04
C LEU A 298 -29.89 -14.61 -24.53
N VAL A 299 -30.54 -13.59 -25.10
CA VAL A 299 -32.00 -13.40 -24.98
C VAL A 299 -32.66 -13.51 -26.34
N THR A 300 -33.76 -14.24 -26.39
CA THR A 300 -34.49 -14.49 -27.63
C THR A 300 -35.94 -14.08 -27.54
N ALA A 301 -36.52 -13.59 -28.63
CA ALA A 301 -37.95 -13.33 -28.76
C ALA A 301 -38.64 -14.47 -29.52
N ASN A 302 -39.69 -15.03 -28.92
CA ASN A 302 -40.35 -16.25 -29.40
C ASN A 302 -41.75 -15.93 -29.91
N GLU A 303 -41.95 -16.00 -31.22
CA GLU A 303 -43.19 -15.55 -31.86
C GLU A 303 -44.39 -16.44 -31.50
N LEU A 304 -44.18 -17.75 -31.35
CA LEU A 304 -45.26 -18.74 -31.29
C LEU A 304 -45.82 -18.97 -29.88
N ASP A 305 -44.99 -18.84 -28.85
CA ASP A 305 -45.40 -19.00 -27.45
C ASP A 305 -45.56 -17.67 -26.68
N ASN A 306 -45.23 -16.54 -27.30
CA ASN A 306 -45.33 -15.19 -26.75
C ASN A 306 -44.43 -14.96 -25.52
N THR A 307 -43.20 -15.48 -25.57
CA THR A 307 -42.21 -15.33 -24.51
C THR A 307 -40.93 -14.67 -25.00
N VAL A 308 -40.06 -14.30 -24.06
CA VAL A 308 -38.63 -14.22 -24.29
C VAL A 308 -37.93 -15.36 -23.55
N SER A 309 -36.89 -15.95 -24.13
CA SER A 309 -36.06 -16.92 -23.40
C SER A 309 -34.71 -16.35 -23.05
N VAL A 310 -34.26 -16.60 -21.83
CA VAL A 310 -32.91 -16.30 -21.35
C VAL A 310 -32.09 -17.59 -21.33
N LEU A 311 -30.91 -17.57 -21.95
CA LEU A 311 -29.96 -18.67 -21.94
C LEU A 311 -28.66 -18.14 -21.34
N ILE A 312 -28.32 -18.64 -20.15
CA ILE A 312 -27.13 -18.21 -19.40
C ILE A 312 -25.90 -18.93 -19.93
N ASN A 313 -24.82 -18.23 -20.19
CA ASN A 313 -23.53 -18.83 -20.54
C ASN A 313 -22.98 -19.56 -19.31
N THR A 314 -22.58 -20.82 -19.48
CA THR A 314 -22.17 -21.73 -18.39
C THR A 314 -20.75 -22.25 -18.59
N THR A 315 -19.99 -21.58 -19.44
CA THR A 315 -18.61 -21.95 -19.75
C THR A 315 -17.74 -21.64 -18.52
N PRO A 316 -17.03 -22.63 -17.93
CA PRO A 316 -16.22 -22.35 -16.76
C PRO A 316 -14.95 -21.58 -17.13
N GLY A 317 -14.86 -20.36 -16.62
CA GLY A 317 -13.68 -19.50 -16.54
C GLY A 317 -13.22 -18.84 -17.83
N ASP A 318 -12.60 -17.69 -17.62
CA ASP A 318 -12.11 -16.78 -18.66
C ASP A 318 -10.62 -17.03 -18.95
N ASN A 319 -10.19 -16.75 -20.18
CA ASN A 319 -8.76 -16.72 -20.53
C ASN A 319 -8.34 -15.29 -20.84
N PHE A 320 -7.62 -14.67 -19.92
CA PHE A 320 -7.08 -13.33 -20.10
C PHE A 320 -5.66 -13.40 -20.68
N THR A 321 -5.38 -12.56 -21.67
CA THR A 321 -4.03 -12.34 -22.21
C THR A 321 -3.78 -10.84 -22.20
N GLY A 322 -2.83 -10.39 -21.40
CA GLY A 322 -2.45 -8.98 -21.32
C GLY A 322 -1.47 -8.56 -22.40
N ASP A 323 -1.30 -7.24 -22.49
CA ASP A 323 -0.46 -6.60 -23.49
C ASP A 323 0.86 -6.05 -22.90
N THR A 324 1.20 -4.79 -23.13
CA THR A 324 2.37 -4.12 -22.55
C THR A 324 1.99 -2.93 -21.67
N ALA A 325 0.69 -2.72 -21.48
CA ALA A 325 0.10 -1.77 -20.55
C ALA A 325 -0.25 -2.47 -19.23
N ASN A 326 -0.51 -1.66 -18.21
CA ASN A 326 -1.01 -2.16 -16.94
C ASN A 326 -2.44 -2.65 -17.10
N ASP A 327 -2.63 -3.93 -16.85
CA ASP A 327 -3.92 -4.60 -16.99
C ASP A 327 -4.57 -4.87 -15.62
N THR A 328 -5.88 -5.08 -15.65
CA THR A 328 -6.66 -5.50 -14.47
C THR A 328 -7.58 -6.64 -14.84
N TYR A 329 -7.36 -7.79 -14.22
CA TYR A 329 -8.13 -9.01 -14.43
C TYR A 329 -9.09 -9.23 -13.27
N ASN A 330 -10.37 -9.46 -13.56
CA ASN A 330 -11.33 -9.87 -12.55
C ASN A 330 -11.44 -11.38 -12.60
N VAL A 331 -11.15 -12.05 -11.49
CA VAL A 331 -11.14 -13.51 -11.37
C VAL A 331 -12.26 -13.94 -10.44
N ASP A 332 -13.25 -14.65 -10.97
CA ASP A 332 -14.40 -15.15 -10.22
C ASP A 332 -14.52 -16.67 -10.22
N SER A 333 -13.64 -17.35 -10.97
CA SER A 333 -13.53 -18.79 -11.00
C SER A 333 -12.09 -19.22 -10.79
N THR A 334 -11.90 -20.31 -10.03
CA THR A 334 -10.58 -20.95 -9.89
C THR A 334 -10.07 -21.56 -11.21
N THR A 335 -10.90 -21.55 -12.25
CA THR A 335 -10.53 -22.03 -13.59
C THR A 335 -10.12 -20.91 -14.54
N ASP A 336 -10.18 -19.64 -14.11
CA ASP A 336 -9.69 -18.52 -14.91
C ASP A 336 -8.18 -18.65 -15.11
N VAL A 337 -7.71 -18.25 -16.29
CA VAL A 337 -6.30 -18.32 -16.66
C VAL A 337 -5.85 -16.95 -17.13
N ILE A 338 -4.82 -16.40 -16.49
CA ILE A 338 -4.15 -15.17 -16.92
C ILE A 338 -2.79 -15.56 -17.51
N THR A 339 -2.48 -15.05 -18.70
CA THR A 339 -1.20 -15.27 -19.37
C THR A 339 -0.50 -13.95 -19.64
N GLU A 340 0.53 -13.66 -18.83
CA GLU A 340 1.34 -12.45 -18.98
C GLU A 340 2.74 -12.68 -19.54
N ASN A 341 3.16 -11.72 -20.37
CA ASN A 341 4.51 -11.69 -20.93
C ASN A 341 5.47 -10.93 -20.01
N PRO A 342 6.77 -11.26 -20.01
CA PRO A 342 7.76 -10.48 -19.29
C PRO A 342 7.80 -9.01 -19.77
N ASN A 343 7.77 -8.06 -18.84
CA ASN A 343 7.63 -6.62 -19.08
C ASN A 343 6.25 -6.19 -19.64
N GLY A 344 5.19 -6.91 -19.26
CA GLY A 344 3.79 -6.61 -19.61
C GLY A 344 3.24 -5.33 -18.97
N GLY A 345 3.80 -4.87 -17.85
CA GLY A 345 3.27 -3.69 -17.16
C GLY A 345 3.40 -3.87 -15.66
N THR A 346 2.47 -3.29 -14.93
CA THR A 346 2.20 -3.64 -13.53
C THR A 346 0.74 -4.03 -13.44
N ASP A 347 0.51 -5.31 -13.27
CA ASP A 347 -0.78 -5.93 -13.53
C ASP A 347 -1.47 -6.31 -12.21
N THR A 348 -2.81 -6.29 -12.23
CA THR A 348 -3.62 -6.47 -11.01
C THR A 348 -4.70 -7.51 -11.21
N VAL A 349 -4.82 -8.43 -10.26
CA VAL A 349 -5.93 -9.38 -10.16
C VAL A 349 -6.90 -8.91 -9.08
N ASN A 350 -8.17 -8.69 -9.41
CA ASN A 350 -9.24 -8.60 -8.42
C ASN A 350 -9.94 -9.95 -8.33
N SER A 351 -9.74 -10.69 -7.25
CA SER A 351 -10.29 -12.05 -7.12
C SER A 351 -11.45 -12.12 -6.14
N SER A 352 -12.51 -12.84 -6.50
CA SER A 352 -13.61 -13.21 -5.59
C SER A 352 -13.53 -14.67 -5.11
N VAL A 353 -12.46 -15.37 -5.51
CA VAL A 353 -12.14 -16.76 -5.15
C VAL A 353 -10.72 -16.85 -4.58
N THR A 354 -10.34 -18.03 -4.07
CA THR A 354 -8.93 -18.28 -3.74
C THR A 354 -8.11 -18.36 -5.01
N TYR A 355 -6.99 -17.63 -5.08
CA TYR A 355 -6.22 -17.53 -6.31
C TYR A 355 -4.71 -17.43 -6.07
N THR A 356 -3.93 -17.94 -7.02
CA THR A 356 -2.47 -17.86 -7.03
C THR A 356 -2.06 -17.05 -8.26
N LEU A 357 -1.25 -16.02 -8.06
CA LEU A 357 -0.76 -15.18 -9.15
C LEU A 357 0.09 -16.03 -10.11
N PRO A 358 -0.18 -16.00 -11.43
CA PRO A 358 0.74 -16.55 -12.39
C PRO A 358 2.00 -15.67 -12.50
N ASN A 359 3.01 -16.17 -13.21
CA ASN A 359 4.23 -15.42 -13.46
C ASN A 359 3.93 -14.08 -14.16
N ASN A 360 4.74 -13.06 -13.87
CA ASN A 360 4.67 -11.72 -14.47
C ASN A 360 3.40 -10.92 -14.09
N VAL A 361 2.71 -11.30 -13.01
CA VAL A 361 1.60 -10.50 -12.46
C VAL A 361 2.00 -10.04 -11.06
N GLU A 362 1.89 -8.75 -10.78
CA GLU A 362 2.45 -8.17 -9.56
C GLU A 362 1.44 -8.02 -8.42
N ASN A 363 0.15 -7.79 -8.70
CA ASN A 363 -0.79 -7.42 -7.64
C ASN A 363 -2.02 -8.33 -7.59
N ILE A 364 -2.53 -8.57 -6.39
CA ILE A 364 -3.83 -9.20 -6.15
C ILE A 364 -4.61 -8.51 -5.04
N ASN A 365 -5.88 -8.21 -5.31
CA ASN A 365 -6.86 -7.76 -4.33
C ASN A 365 -7.96 -8.82 -4.18
N LEU A 366 -8.15 -9.33 -2.97
CA LEU A 366 -9.30 -10.18 -2.65
C LEU A 366 -10.54 -9.30 -2.45
N THR A 367 -11.68 -9.75 -2.95
CA THR A 367 -12.95 -9.02 -2.89
C THR A 367 -13.98 -9.77 -2.04
N GLY A 368 -15.01 -9.05 -1.59
CA GLY A 368 -16.07 -9.62 -0.77
C GLY A 368 -15.68 -9.80 0.71
N SER A 369 -16.34 -10.74 1.39
CA SER A 369 -16.15 -11.02 2.82
C SER A 369 -16.02 -12.52 3.11
N ASN A 370 -15.81 -13.32 2.07
CA ASN A 370 -15.58 -14.75 2.22
C ASN A 370 -14.13 -15.00 2.65
N ASN A 371 -13.91 -16.10 3.38
CA ASN A 371 -12.57 -16.57 3.73
C ASN A 371 -11.90 -17.20 2.50
N ILE A 372 -11.31 -16.37 1.66
CA ILE A 372 -10.54 -16.75 0.47
C ILE A 372 -9.07 -16.39 0.68
N ASN A 373 -8.19 -17.00 -0.10
CA ASN A 373 -6.74 -16.88 0.10
C ASN A 373 -6.06 -16.36 -1.17
N ALA A 374 -4.88 -15.78 -1.00
CA ALA A 374 -4.02 -15.36 -2.10
C ALA A 374 -2.62 -15.98 -1.95
N THR A 375 -2.00 -16.31 -3.07
CA THR A 375 -0.59 -16.68 -3.13
C THR A 375 0.07 -15.87 -4.26
N GLY A 376 1.19 -15.22 -3.96
CA GLY A 376 2.03 -14.50 -4.91
C GLY A 376 2.89 -15.43 -5.77
N ASN A 377 3.94 -14.86 -6.35
CA ASN A 377 4.90 -15.52 -7.23
C ASN A 377 6.35 -15.15 -6.82
N ASP A 378 7.32 -15.23 -7.75
CA ASP A 378 8.73 -14.92 -7.45
C ASP A 378 9.08 -13.40 -7.62
N LEU A 379 8.08 -12.54 -7.82
CA LEU A 379 8.22 -11.09 -7.93
C LEU A 379 7.81 -10.41 -6.63
N GLY A 380 8.29 -9.18 -6.39
CA GLY A 380 7.70 -8.35 -5.34
C GLY A 380 6.24 -8.03 -5.65
N ASN A 381 5.33 -8.58 -4.85
CA ASN A 381 3.89 -8.57 -5.04
C ASN A 381 3.17 -7.59 -4.10
N GLY A 382 2.10 -6.97 -4.61
CA GLY A 382 1.13 -6.23 -3.80
C GLY A 382 -0.07 -7.12 -3.50
N ILE A 383 -0.18 -7.64 -2.28
CA ILE A 383 -1.24 -8.55 -1.86
C ILE A 383 -2.17 -7.85 -0.86
N ARG A 384 -3.45 -7.75 -1.20
CA ARG A 384 -4.48 -7.17 -0.34
C ARG A 384 -5.60 -8.19 -0.09
N GLY A 385 -5.81 -8.53 1.18
CA GLY A 385 -6.92 -9.33 1.68
C GLY A 385 -8.28 -8.63 1.59
N ASN A 386 -9.32 -9.30 2.09
CA ASN A 386 -10.68 -8.79 2.16
C ASN A 386 -11.14 -8.69 3.62
N ASP A 387 -12.45 -8.65 3.89
CA ASP A 387 -12.97 -8.58 5.28
C ASP A 387 -13.05 -9.96 5.98
N GLY A 388 -12.68 -11.04 5.28
CA GLY A 388 -12.72 -12.41 5.77
C GLY A 388 -11.36 -12.88 6.28
N ASN A 389 -11.33 -13.98 7.04
CA ASN A 389 -10.07 -14.56 7.50
C ASN A 389 -9.30 -15.18 6.32
N ASN A 390 -8.20 -14.57 5.94
CA ASN A 390 -7.40 -14.93 4.79
C ASN A 390 -6.12 -15.66 5.20
N THR A 391 -5.61 -16.49 4.30
CA THR A 391 -4.19 -16.86 4.25
C THR A 391 -3.58 -16.15 3.05
N LEU A 392 -2.63 -15.26 3.29
CA LEU A 392 -1.92 -14.50 2.27
C LEU A 392 -0.46 -14.94 2.29
N ASP A 393 0.05 -15.36 1.14
CA ASP A 393 1.42 -15.87 0.98
C ASP A 393 2.10 -15.08 -0.15
N GLY A 394 3.15 -14.33 0.16
CA GLY A 394 3.92 -13.49 -0.77
C GLY A 394 4.72 -14.32 -1.78
N GLY A 395 5.29 -15.43 -1.32
CA GLY A 395 6.13 -16.29 -2.15
C GLY A 395 7.58 -15.85 -2.11
N GLY A 396 8.06 -15.19 -3.16
CA GLY A 396 9.41 -14.63 -3.15
C GLY A 396 9.47 -13.27 -3.84
N GLY A 397 10.46 -12.47 -3.50
CA GLY A 397 10.45 -11.05 -3.83
C GLY A 397 10.19 -10.23 -2.57
N SER A 398 10.30 -8.90 -2.67
CA SER A 398 9.94 -8.01 -1.57
C SER A 398 8.48 -7.61 -1.72
N ASP A 399 7.65 -8.14 -0.85
CA ASP A 399 6.20 -8.12 -0.94
C ASP A 399 5.58 -7.05 -0.02
N TYR A 400 4.40 -6.57 -0.40
CA TYR A 400 3.54 -5.72 0.42
C TYR A 400 2.23 -6.44 0.69
N ILE A 401 2.07 -6.94 1.92
CA ILE A 401 0.93 -7.77 2.32
C ILE A 401 0.05 -7.02 3.32
N TYR A 402 -1.22 -6.83 2.95
CA TYR A 402 -2.24 -6.20 3.79
C TYR A 402 -3.42 -7.14 4.01
N GLY A 403 -3.65 -7.61 5.25
CA GLY A 403 -4.82 -8.44 5.61
C GLY A 403 -6.15 -7.68 5.48
N ASN A 404 -6.17 -6.44 5.95
CA ASN A 404 -7.30 -5.52 6.08
C ASN A 404 -8.25 -5.88 7.22
N GLY A 405 -9.08 -6.92 7.10
CA GLY A 405 -10.04 -7.27 8.14
C GLY A 405 -10.21 -8.77 8.30
N GLY A 406 -10.51 -9.22 9.50
CA GLY A 406 -10.57 -10.65 9.80
C GLY A 406 -9.36 -11.08 10.64
N SER A 407 -9.29 -12.35 11.02
CA SER A 407 -8.09 -12.90 11.65
C SER A 407 -7.29 -13.69 10.62
N ASP A 408 -6.19 -13.11 10.18
CA ASP A 408 -5.42 -13.53 9.02
C ASP A 408 -4.15 -14.30 9.36
N ASN A 409 -3.65 -15.06 8.39
CA ASN A 409 -2.34 -15.69 8.42
C ASN A 409 -1.51 -15.18 7.23
N LEU A 410 -0.53 -14.34 7.52
CA LEU A 410 0.26 -13.60 6.55
C LEU A 410 1.69 -14.17 6.51
N LEU A 411 2.11 -14.58 5.33
CA LEU A 411 3.42 -15.18 5.05
C LEU A 411 4.13 -14.31 4.00
N GLY A 412 5.26 -13.70 4.32
CA GLY A 412 6.09 -12.94 3.39
C GLY A 412 6.79 -13.85 2.39
N GLY A 413 7.66 -14.72 2.89
CA GLY A 413 8.36 -15.73 2.13
C GLY A 413 9.84 -15.44 2.05
N THR A 414 10.34 -15.01 0.89
CA THR A 414 11.75 -14.64 0.73
C THR A 414 11.88 -13.25 0.14
N GLY A 415 12.65 -12.37 0.77
CA GLY A 415 12.81 -10.99 0.37
C GLY A 415 12.55 -10.09 1.58
N ASP A 416 12.81 -8.79 1.44
CA ASP A 416 12.48 -7.85 2.52
C ASP A 416 11.01 -7.46 2.37
N ASP A 417 10.14 -7.95 3.25
CA ASP A 417 8.69 -7.85 3.15
C ASP A 417 8.08 -6.81 4.10
N TYR A 418 6.95 -6.22 3.67
CA TYR A 418 6.11 -5.36 4.50
C TYR A 418 4.78 -6.07 4.79
N ILE A 419 4.47 -6.28 6.07
CA ILE A 419 3.33 -7.08 6.49
C ILE A 419 2.47 -6.30 7.50
N SER A 420 1.19 -6.10 7.15
CA SER A 420 0.20 -5.47 8.02
C SER A 420 -1.08 -6.30 8.05
N GLY A 421 -1.45 -6.80 9.24
CA GLY A 421 -2.69 -7.55 9.45
C GLY A 421 -3.94 -6.69 9.31
N GLY A 422 -3.96 -5.56 10.02
CA GLY A 422 -5.09 -4.66 10.05
C GLY A 422 -6.10 -5.09 11.12
N ALA A 423 -7.39 -4.95 10.86
CA ALA A 423 -8.40 -5.21 11.87
C ALA A 423 -8.55 -6.71 12.14
N GLY A 424 -8.00 -7.20 13.23
CA GLY A 424 -7.92 -8.64 13.41
C GLY A 424 -7.21 -9.08 14.65
N VAL A 425 -6.96 -10.37 14.72
CA VAL A 425 -5.90 -10.92 15.56
C VAL A 425 -5.13 -11.80 14.62
N ASP A 426 -4.01 -11.27 14.14
CA ASP A 426 -3.35 -11.79 12.96
C ASP A 426 -2.08 -12.55 13.34
N THR A 427 -1.70 -13.49 12.51
CA THR A 427 -0.41 -14.19 12.60
C THR A 427 0.43 -13.80 11.40
N MET A 428 1.62 -13.26 11.65
CA MET A 428 2.51 -12.73 10.63
C MET A 428 3.88 -13.42 10.72
N SER A 429 4.41 -13.83 9.57
CA SER A 429 5.76 -14.38 9.42
C SER A 429 6.32 -13.88 8.11
N GLY A 430 7.49 -13.25 8.12
CA GLY A 430 8.12 -12.67 6.93
C GLY A 430 9.08 -13.65 6.27
N GLY A 431 9.70 -14.53 7.04
CA GLY A 431 10.62 -15.51 6.47
C GLY A 431 11.98 -14.88 6.19
N THR A 432 12.65 -15.26 5.10
CA THR A 432 14.04 -14.80 4.92
C THR A 432 14.10 -13.39 4.33
N GLY A 433 14.87 -12.50 4.92
CA GLY A 433 14.95 -11.10 4.54
C GLY A 433 14.85 -10.23 5.79
N ASN A 434 14.99 -8.91 5.64
CA ASN A 434 14.75 -7.99 6.75
C ASN A 434 13.32 -7.45 6.63
N ASP A 435 12.43 -7.95 7.46
CA ASP A 435 11.00 -7.73 7.31
C ASP A 435 10.50 -6.63 8.27
N LEU A 436 9.38 -6.01 7.88
CA LEU A 436 8.70 -4.97 8.64
C LEU A 436 7.25 -5.37 8.92
N TYR A 437 6.91 -5.51 10.19
CA TYR A 437 5.57 -5.85 10.68
C TYR A 437 4.88 -4.63 11.29
N GLU A 438 3.60 -4.44 10.97
CA GLU A 438 2.72 -3.52 11.68
C GLU A 438 1.78 -4.29 12.61
N VAL A 439 1.82 -3.98 13.92
CA VAL A 439 0.99 -4.59 14.96
C VAL A 439 0.04 -3.54 15.55
N ASP A 440 -1.26 -3.80 15.52
CA ASP A 440 -2.29 -2.86 16.00
C ASP A 440 -3.34 -3.45 16.95
N ASP A 441 -3.39 -4.77 17.16
CA ASP A 441 -4.19 -5.42 18.20
C ASP A 441 -3.41 -6.55 18.93
N LEU A 442 -3.93 -7.77 18.99
CA LEU A 442 -3.28 -8.92 19.66
C LEU A 442 -2.47 -9.77 18.68
N ASP A 443 -1.93 -9.14 17.64
CA ASP A 443 -1.22 -9.82 16.56
C ASP A 443 0.05 -10.50 17.05
N VAL A 444 0.46 -11.54 16.32
CA VAL A 444 1.61 -12.37 16.67
C VAL A 444 2.57 -12.42 15.49
N VAL A 445 3.80 -11.98 15.73
CA VAL A 445 4.93 -12.15 14.80
C VAL A 445 5.70 -13.43 15.12
N ILE A 446 6.00 -14.24 14.10
CA ILE A 446 6.69 -15.52 14.22
C ILE A 446 7.88 -15.57 13.26
N GLU A 447 9.09 -15.50 13.81
CA GLU A 447 10.34 -15.59 13.06
C GLU A 447 11.23 -16.77 13.49
N ASN A 448 12.02 -17.31 12.56
CA ASN A 448 13.04 -18.31 12.87
C ASN A 448 14.45 -17.73 12.84
N GLY A 449 15.37 -18.43 13.50
CA GLY A 449 16.75 -17.97 13.62
C GLY A 449 17.50 -17.98 12.27
N GLY A 450 18.11 -16.85 11.95
CA GLY A 450 18.94 -16.68 10.75
C GLY A 450 18.16 -16.30 9.49
N GLU A 451 16.95 -15.79 9.65
CA GLU A 451 16.08 -15.35 8.56
C GLU A 451 16.29 -13.87 8.22
N GLY A 452 16.66 -13.01 9.18
CA GLY A 452 17.14 -11.65 8.90
C GLY A 452 17.35 -10.80 10.14
N ILE A 453 17.16 -9.48 9.98
CA ILE A 453 17.03 -8.50 11.06
C ILE A 453 15.66 -7.84 10.90
N ASP A 454 14.76 -8.17 11.81
CA ASP A 454 13.34 -7.90 11.64
C ASP A 454 12.85 -6.78 12.55
N THR A 455 11.86 -6.03 12.07
CA THR A 455 11.35 -4.84 12.77
C THR A 455 9.85 -4.91 12.97
N VAL A 456 9.43 -4.69 14.21
CA VAL A 456 8.01 -4.52 14.57
C VAL A 456 7.74 -3.04 14.84
N ASN A 457 6.85 -2.45 14.07
CA ASN A 457 6.15 -1.22 14.43
C ASN A 457 4.87 -1.60 15.18
N SER A 458 4.72 -1.15 16.42
CA SER A 458 3.54 -1.47 17.22
C SER A 458 2.81 -0.21 17.68
N SER A 459 1.49 -0.18 17.49
CA SER A 459 0.62 0.87 18.05
C SER A 459 0.00 0.48 19.41
N VAL A 460 0.40 -0.68 19.93
CA VAL A 460 -0.06 -1.27 21.21
C VAL A 460 1.12 -1.68 22.07
N THR A 461 0.85 -2.14 23.29
CA THR A 461 1.92 -2.75 24.13
C THR A 461 2.33 -4.08 23.52
N TYR A 462 3.63 -4.28 23.31
CA TYR A 462 4.13 -5.43 22.58
C TYR A 462 5.38 -6.07 23.21
N THR A 463 5.48 -7.38 23.08
CA THR A 463 6.63 -8.17 23.48
C THR A 463 7.16 -8.90 22.26
N LEU A 464 8.44 -8.69 21.92
CA LEU A 464 9.07 -9.33 20.79
C LEU A 464 9.07 -10.86 20.94
N GLY A 465 8.71 -11.55 19.86
CA GLY A 465 8.95 -12.98 19.73
C GLY A 465 10.45 -13.29 19.66
N ASN A 466 10.82 -14.57 19.74
CA ASN A 466 12.22 -14.95 19.49
C ASN A 466 12.63 -14.60 18.05
N ASN A 467 13.92 -14.30 17.85
CA ASN A 467 14.50 -13.98 16.53
C ASN A 467 13.92 -12.71 15.87
N VAL A 468 13.33 -11.81 16.66
CA VAL A 468 12.97 -10.46 16.19
C VAL A 468 13.84 -9.47 16.95
N GLU A 469 14.52 -8.59 16.22
CA GLU A 469 15.57 -7.73 16.78
C GLU A 469 15.05 -6.35 17.15
N ASN A 470 14.17 -5.74 16.35
CA ASN A 470 13.82 -4.34 16.52
C ASN A 470 12.34 -4.13 16.88
N LEU A 471 12.07 -3.22 17.82
CA LEU A 471 10.74 -2.77 18.18
C LEU A 471 10.67 -1.24 18.14
N THR A 472 9.69 -0.70 17.43
CA THR A 472 9.34 0.73 17.48
C THR A 472 7.90 0.88 17.91
N LEU A 473 7.68 1.55 19.05
CA LEU A 473 6.36 1.94 19.50
C LEU A 473 5.91 3.18 18.73
N THR A 474 4.69 3.17 18.21
CA THR A 474 4.12 4.25 17.41
C THR A 474 3.02 4.99 18.17
N GLY A 475 2.58 6.13 17.64
CA GLY A 475 1.54 6.95 18.27
C GLY A 475 2.05 7.75 19.47
N SER A 476 1.16 8.04 20.41
CA SER A 476 1.43 8.87 21.60
C SER A 476 0.76 8.33 22.87
N ALA A 477 0.28 7.08 22.82
CA ALA A 477 -0.30 6.42 23.98
C ALA A 477 0.82 5.88 24.88
N ASN A 478 0.54 5.80 26.19
CA ASN A 478 1.42 5.14 27.15
C ASN A 478 1.35 3.62 26.96
N ILE A 479 2.08 3.12 25.98
CA ILE A 479 2.26 1.70 25.67
C ILE A 479 3.66 1.25 26.05
N ASN A 480 3.90 -0.05 26.16
CA ASN A 480 5.17 -0.59 26.63
C ASN A 480 5.80 -1.51 25.59
N GLY A 481 7.13 -1.65 25.66
CA GLY A 481 7.91 -2.53 24.81
C GLY A 481 8.70 -3.53 25.65
N THR A 482 8.74 -4.77 25.22
CA THR A 482 9.60 -5.80 25.83
C THR A 482 10.36 -6.53 24.73
N GLY A 483 11.66 -6.66 24.89
CA GLY A 483 12.55 -7.41 24.03
C GLY A 483 12.47 -8.91 24.24
N ASN A 484 13.57 -9.59 23.94
CA ASN A 484 13.75 -11.03 24.09
C ASN A 484 15.18 -11.32 24.59
N SER A 485 15.72 -12.52 24.38
CA SER A 485 17.07 -12.87 24.87
C SER A 485 18.21 -12.56 23.88
N PHE A 486 17.93 -11.81 22.82
CA PHE A 486 18.88 -11.39 21.79
C PHE A 486 19.09 -9.87 21.89
N ASN A 487 20.10 -9.37 21.18
CA ASN A 487 20.35 -7.93 21.10
C ASN A 487 19.17 -7.24 20.41
N ASN A 488 18.48 -6.36 21.14
CA ASN A 488 17.32 -5.64 20.68
C ASN A 488 17.58 -4.14 20.49
N ASP A 489 16.94 -3.53 19.49
CA ASP A 489 16.81 -2.08 19.34
C ASP A 489 15.35 -1.68 19.58
N ILE A 490 15.08 -1.14 20.78
CA ILE A 490 13.73 -0.81 21.25
C ILE A 490 13.59 0.70 21.36
N ARG A 491 12.64 1.25 20.60
CA ARG A 491 12.29 2.67 20.60
C ARG A 491 10.88 2.88 21.14
N GLY A 492 10.78 3.69 22.19
CA GLY A 492 9.53 4.23 22.73
C GLY A 492 8.88 5.26 21.80
N ASN A 493 7.73 5.76 22.22
CA ASN A 493 6.99 6.83 21.53
C ASN A 493 7.06 8.13 22.35
N GLU A 494 6.06 9.02 22.22
CA GLU A 494 6.01 10.28 22.98
C GLU A 494 5.24 10.17 24.33
N GLY A 495 4.77 8.96 24.66
CA GLY A 495 4.04 8.67 25.90
C GLY A 495 4.96 8.07 26.95
N ASP A 496 4.50 8.00 28.21
CA ASP A 496 5.28 7.36 29.28
C ASP A 496 5.35 5.84 29.01
N ASN A 497 6.52 5.33 28.63
CA ASN A 497 6.78 3.94 28.26
C ASN A 497 7.55 3.19 29.36
N THR A 498 7.26 1.90 29.50
CA THR A 498 8.18 0.95 30.13
C THR A 498 8.83 0.13 29.01
N LEU A 499 10.16 0.18 28.93
CA LEU A 499 10.97 -0.57 27.96
C LEU A 499 11.84 -1.57 28.73
N ASP A 500 11.74 -2.84 28.39
CA ASP A 500 12.51 -3.93 29.02
C ASP A 500 13.27 -4.71 27.94
N GLY A 501 14.60 -4.59 27.92
CA GLY A 501 15.48 -5.30 26.97
C GLY A 501 15.58 -6.80 27.23
N MET A 502 15.36 -7.20 28.48
CA MET A 502 15.53 -8.56 29.01
C MET A 502 16.97 -9.06 28.99
N GLY A 503 17.53 -9.39 27.83
CA GLY A 503 18.94 -9.77 27.78
C GLY A 503 19.49 -9.88 26.38
N GLY A 504 20.79 -9.71 26.24
CA GLY A 504 21.36 -9.27 24.98
C GLY A 504 22.12 -7.98 25.23
N GLN A 505 22.80 -7.45 24.22
CA GLN A 505 23.26 -6.06 24.28
C GLN A 505 22.22 -5.21 23.56
N ASP A 506 21.47 -4.45 24.34
CA ASP A 506 20.27 -3.77 23.90
C ASP A 506 20.48 -2.26 23.75
N TYR A 507 19.72 -1.66 22.84
CA TYR A 507 19.60 -0.22 22.70
C TYR A 507 18.17 0.18 23.05
N LEU A 508 17.98 0.90 24.16
CA LEU A 508 16.67 1.35 24.63
C LEU A 508 16.57 2.87 24.52
N TYR A 509 15.60 3.35 23.74
CA TYR A 509 15.34 4.78 23.56
C TYR A 509 13.94 5.12 24.10
N GLY A 510 13.82 5.86 25.20
CA GLY A 510 12.53 6.34 25.72
C GLY A 510 11.87 7.36 24.79
N ASN A 511 12.68 8.19 24.13
CA ASN A 511 12.30 9.31 23.28
C ASN A 511 11.64 10.46 24.05
N GLY A 512 10.33 10.42 24.30
CA GLY A 512 9.63 11.48 25.01
C GLY A 512 8.61 10.90 25.98
N GLY A 513 8.44 11.51 27.14
CA GLY A 513 7.58 10.95 28.19
C GLY A 513 8.35 10.89 29.50
N ASN A 514 7.84 10.21 30.52
CA ASN A 514 8.62 9.85 31.70
C ASN A 514 8.77 8.34 31.70
N ASP A 515 9.91 7.86 31.22
CA ASP A 515 10.09 6.48 30.83
C ASP A 515 10.77 5.65 31.92
N SER A 516 10.54 4.34 31.87
CA SER A 516 11.23 3.34 32.68
C SER A 516 11.96 2.38 31.77
N LEU A 517 13.28 2.49 31.70
CA LEU A 517 14.14 1.64 30.88
C LEU A 517 14.82 0.60 31.77
N LEU A 518 14.68 -0.68 31.42
CA LEU A 518 15.36 -1.81 32.05
C LEU A 518 16.19 -2.54 30.99
N GLY A 519 17.52 -2.49 31.07
CA GLY A 519 18.42 -3.17 30.13
C GLY A 519 18.32 -4.69 30.28
N GLY A 520 18.62 -5.19 31.47
CA GLY A 520 18.52 -6.60 31.81
C GLY A 520 19.88 -7.24 31.99
N SER A 521 20.29 -8.10 31.05
CA SER A 521 21.62 -8.72 31.11
C SER A 521 22.37 -8.55 29.80
N GLY A 522 23.60 -8.10 29.88
CA GLY A 522 24.44 -7.75 28.74
C GLY A 522 24.84 -6.29 28.82
N ASP A 523 25.74 -5.84 27.94
CA ASP A 523 26.24 -4.47 28.00
C ASP A 523 25.25 -3.54 27.26
N ASP A 524 24.30 -2.92 27.98
CA ASP A 524 23.16 -2.20 27.40
C ASP A 524 23.38 -0.68 27.26
N TYR A 525 22.63 -0.06 26.34
CA TYR A 525 22.60 1.38 26.13
C TYR A 525 21.20 1.94 26.38
N LEU A 526 21.06 2.74 27.43
CA LEU A 526 19.79 3.31 27.89
C LEU A 526 19.77 4.83 27.66
N PHE A 527 18.89 5.29 26.78
CA PHE A 527 18.68 6.70 26.44
C PHE A 527 17.27 7.11 26.86
N GLY A 528 17.13 7.80 28.00
CA GLY A 528 15.83 8.27 28.47
C GLY A 528 15.14 9.19 27.47
N GLY A 529 15.89 10.10 26.86
CA GLY A 529 15.34 11.12 25.96
C GLY A 529 14.79 12.29 26.76
N THR A 530 13.76 12.97 26.25
CA THR A 530 13.17 14.09 26.99
C THR A 530 12.19 13.56 28.02
N GLY A 531 12.37 13.90 29.28
CA GLY A 531 11.54 13.25 30.27
C GLY A 531 11.99 13.43 31.67
N ILE A 532 11.32 12.74 32.60
CA ILE A 532 11.90 12.39 33.89
C ILE A 532 12.01 10.87 33.87
N ASP A 533 13.18 10.36 33.54
CA ASP A 533 13.33 8.95 33.20
C ASP A 533 13.96 8.17 34.36
N THR A 534 13.59 6.89 34.46
CA THR A 534 14.23 5.93 35.36
C THR A 534 14.93 4.88 34.52
N MET A 535 16.23 4.72 34.72
CA MET A 535 17.06 3.79 33.96
C MET A 535 17.74 2.79 34.91
N VAL A 536 17.64 1.51 34.57
CA VAL A 536 18.23 0.38 35.28
C VAL A 536 18.96 -0.49 34.26
N GLY A 537 20.29 -0.48 34.27
CA GLY A 537 21.11 -1.21 33.29
C GLY A 537 20.97 -2.71 33.50
N GLY A 538 21.30 -3.19 34.70
CA GLY A 538 21.16 -4.59 35.04
C GLY A 538 22.54 -5.22 35.25
N THR A 539 22.78 -6.43 34.76
CA THR A 539 24.11 -7.06 34.88
C THR A 539 24.95 -6.85 33.63
N ASP A 540 26.28 -6.85 33.80
CA ASP A 540 27.29 -6.48 32.81
C ASP A 540 27.47 -4.95 32.73
N ASN A 541 28.12 -4.39 31.70
CA ASN A 541 28.55 -2.98 31.73
C ASN A 541 27.67 -2.12 30.84
N ASP A 542 26.89 -1.28 31.47
CA ASP A 542 25.85 -0.48 30.85
C ASP A 542 26.27 0.97 30.65
N VAL A 543 25.55 1.64 29.74
CA VAL A 543 25.70 3.06 29.45
C VAL A 543 24.35 3.76 29.55
N TYR A 544 24.29 4.78 30.40
CA TYR A 544 23.11 5.62 30.58
C TYR A 544 23.34 7.00 29.98
N GLU A 545 22.38 7.52 29.20
CA GLU A 545 22.38 8.93 28.79
C GLU A 545 21.37 9.73 29.63
N VAL A 546 21.87 10.76 30.32
CA VAL A 546 21.05 11.66 31.14
C VAL A 546 21.06 13.08 30.58
N ASP A 547 19.88 13.67 30.43
CA ASP A 547 19.70 15.03 29.92
C ASP A 547 18.82 15.91 30.83
N ASN A 548 18.14 15.30 31.81
CA ASN A 548 17.30 15.98 32.78
C ASN A 548 17.80 15.76 34.22
N GLN A 549 17.77 16.83 35.01
CA GLN A 549 18.25 16.81 36.40
C GLN A 549 17.45 15.86 37.30
N GLN A 550 16.25 15.48 36.87
CA GLN A 550 15.36 14.59 37.60
C GLN A 550 15.47 13.13 37.16
N ASP A 551 16.27 12.82 36.14
CA ASP A 551 16.52 11.44 35.72
C ASP A 551 17.18 10.65 36.85
N VAL A 552 16.79 9.38 36.94
CA VAL A 552 17.22 8.47 38.00
C VAL A 552 17.93 7.28 37.36
N VAL A 553 19.22 7.16 37.63
CA VAL A 553 20.00 5.94 37.35
C VAL A 553 20.00 5.08 38.61
N ILE A 554 19.59 3.82 38.47
CA ILE A 554 19.55 2.84 39.56
C ILE A 554 20.48 1.69 39.22
N GLU A 555 21.42 1.43 40.12
CA GLU A 555 22.39 0.35 39.97
C GLU A 555 22.60 -0.39 41.28
N ASN A 556 22.60 -1.71 41.24
CA ASN A 556 22.88 -2.52 42.42
C ASN A 556 24.36 -2.86 42.52
N ALA A 557 24.75 -3.33 43.69
CA ALA A 557 26.14 -3.68 43.94
C ALA A 557 26.54 -4.96 43.20
N GLY A 558 27.63 -4.89 42.43
CA GLY A 558 28.23 -6.04 41.74
C GLY A 558 27.53 -6.42 40.44
N GLU A 559 26.88 -5.45 39.81
CA GLU A 559 26.16 -5.59 38.55
C GLU A 559 27.06 -5.28 37.34
N GLY A 560 28.02 -4.36 37.44
CA GLY A 560 28.81 -3.98 36.28
C GLY A 560 29.98 -3.04 36.58
N ILE A 561 30.51 -2.43 35.52
CA ILE A 561 31.26 -1.17 35.55
C ILE A 561 30.56 -0.20 34.61
N ASP A 562 29.71 0.63 35.17
CA ASP A 562 28.70 1.33 34.39
C ASP A 562 29.07 2.80 34.15
N GLU A 563 28.59 3.36 33.04
CA GLU A 563 28.91 4.72 32.59
C GLU A 563 27.68 5.59 32.43
N VAL A 564 27.63 6.69 33.17
CA VAL A 564 26.72 7.79 32.88
C VAL A 564 27.36 8.76 31.90
N GLN A 565 26.70 8.97 30.77
CA GLN A 565 26.98 10.03 29.82
C GLN A 565 25.98 11.17 30.03
N SER A 566 26.47 12.36 30.39
CA SER A 566 25.61 13.45 30.83
C SER A 566 25.72 14.71 29.98
N PHE A 567 24.59 15.26 29.55
CA PHE A 567 24.50 16.60 28.94
C PHE A 567 24.31 17.73 29.96
N ILE A 568 24.19 17.39 31.25
CA ILE A 568 23.97 18.31 32.37
C ILE A 568 25.04 18.16 33.47
N THR A 569 25.02 19.05 34.46
CA THR A 569 25.78 18.83 35.69
C THR A 569 25.23 17.59 36.40
N TYR A 570 26.10 16.65 36.73
CA TYR A 570 25.67 15.35 37.26
C TYR A 570 26.51 14.88 38.46
N THR A 571 25.85 14.18 39.37
CA THR A 571 26.46 13.51 40.51
C THR A 571 26.11 12.03 40.42
N LEU A 572 27.12 11.16 40.38
CA LEU A 572 26.91 9.72 40.29
C LEU A 572 26.10 9.21 41.48
N GLY A 573 25.11 8.36 41.19
CA GLY A 573 24.41 7.57 42.19
C GLY A 573 25.33 6.52 42.82
N ASN A 574 24.83 5.76 43.80
CA ASN A 574 25.59 4.65 44.36
C ASN A 574 25.88 3.59 43.28
N ASN A 575 27.00 2.87 43.45
CA ASN A 575 27.42 1.76 42.61
C ASN A 575 27.88 2.10 41.19
N VAL A 576 27.59 3.29 40.65
CA VAL A 576 28.09 3.68 39.32
C VAL A 576 29.56 4.12 39.37
N GLU A 577 30.41 3.59 38.48
CA GLU A 577 31.85 3.88 38.48
C GLU A 577 32.27 5.01 37.53
N ARG A 578 31.60 5.21 36.39
CA ARG A 578 32.08 6.12 35.33
C ARG A 578 31.11 7.26 35.04
N LEU A 579 31.66 8.48 34.91
CA LEU A 579 30.94 9.66 34.44
C LEU A 579 31.67 10.28 33.26
N LYS A 580 30.94 10.59 32.20
CA LYS A 580 31.44 11.31 31.04
C LYS A 580 30.52 12.49 30.72
N LEU A 581 31.05 13.70 30.80
CA LEU A 581 30.33 14.91 30.43
C LEU A 581 30.37 15.08 28.91
N LEU A 582 29.21 15.31 28.31
CA LEU A 582 29.03 15.51 26.88
C LEU A 582 28.85 16.99 26.53
N GLY A 583 28.81 17.29 25.24
CA GLY A 583 28.62 18.64 24.72
C GLY A 583 29.81 19.58 24.98
N SER A 584 29.53 20.89 24.94
CA SER A 584 30.52 21.95 25.16
C SER A 584 30.08 22.96 26.23
N GLY A 585 29.08 22.60 27.03
CA GLY A 585 28.57 23.43 28.12
C GLY A 585 29.52 23.41 29.32
N ASN A 586 29.48 24.46 30.13
CA ASN A 586 30.15 24.49 31.42
C ASN A 586 29.30 23.71 32.43
N ILE A 587 29.47 22.40 32.46
CA ILE A 587 28.77 21.47 33.34
C ILE A 587 29.76 20.80 34.28
N ASP A 588 29.29 20.35 35.43
CA ASP A 588 30.14 19.81 36.49
C ASP A 588 29.90 18.31 36.69
N GLY A 589 30.90 17.60 37.20
CA GLY A 589 30.86 16.17 37.46
C GLY A 589 31.26 15.86 38.89
N THR A 590 30.48 15.04 39.59
CA THR A 590 30.80 14.58 40.95
C THR A 590 30.64 13.07 41.05
N GLY A 591 31.65 12.39 41.58
CA GLY A 591 31.62 10.95 41.86
C GLY A 591 30.87 10.61 43.16
N ASN A 592 31.11 9.41 43.67
CA ASN A 592 30.47 8.80 44.83
C ASN A 592 31.52 8.27 45.84
N GLU A 593 31.25 7.14 46.50
CA GLU A 593 32.16 6.53 47.48
C GLU A 593 33.11 5.47 46.87
N LEU A 594 33.03 5.23 45.56
CA LEU A 594 33.84 4.26 44.81
C LEU A 594 35.05 4.89 44.15
N ASP A 595 35.95 4.06 43.62
CA ASP A 595 37.02 4.49 42.72
C ASP A 595 36.39 4.90 41.37
N ASN A 596 36.10 6.19 41.18
CA ASN A 596 35.40 6.69 39.99
C ASN A 596 36.34 7.09 38.86
N THR A 597 35.87 6.95 37.61
CA THR A 597 36.48 7.60 36.44
C THR A 597 35.58 8.70 35.91
N ILE A 598 36.04 9.95 35.99
CA ILE A 598 35.27 11.13 35.58
C ILE A 598 36.00 11.83 34.43
N THR A 599 35.36 11.89 33.27
CA THR A 599 35.82 12.67 32.11
C THR A 599 34.95 13.91 31.92
N GLY A 600 35.57 15.08 31.92
CA GLY A 600 34.96 16.36 31.60
C GLY A 600 34.61 16.49 30.11
N ASN A 601 34.35 17.72 29.66
CA ASN A 601 34.11 18.06 28.26
C ASN A 601 35.05 19.19 27.83
N ASN A 602 34.73 19.93 26.75
CA ASN A 602 35.56 21.08 26.32
C ASN A 602 35.16 22.42 26.99
N GLY A 603 34.20 22.37 27.92
CA GLY A 603 33.74 23.52 28.70
C GLY A 603 34.60 23.70 29.95
N ILE A 604 34.25 24.69 30.78
CA ILE A 604 34.85 24.83 32.11
C ILE A 604 34.10 23.92 33.08
N ASN A 605 34.77 22.88 33.58
CA ASN A 605 34.20 21.88 34.48
C ASN A 605 34.77 22.00 35.90
N ASN A 606 33.91 21.79 36.91
CA ASN A 606 34.33 21.44 38.26
C ASN A 606 34.12 19.93 38.47
N LEU A 607 35.21 19.17 38.45
CA LEU A 607 35.23 17.72 38.61
C LEU A 607 35.64 17.36 40.05
N SER A 608 34.83 16.57 40.74
CA SER A 608 35.10 16.07 42.08
C SER A 608 35.03 14.55 42.12
N GLY A 609 36.11 13.86 42.49
CA GLY A 609 36.14 12.40 42.60
C GLY A 609 35.31 11.90 43.77
N GLY A 610 35.57 12.41 44.97
CA GLY A 610 34.79 12.09 46.16
C GLY A 610 35.59 11.28 47.15
N VAL A 611 35.18 10.05 47.43
CA VAL A 611 35.96 9.08 48.21
C VAL A 611 36.30 7.94 47.27
N GLY A 612 37.52 7.41 47.33
CA GLY A 612 38.00 6.41 46.38
C GLY A 612 39.32 6.87 45.78
N SER A 613 40.01 5.99 45.06
CA SER A 613 41.16 6.37 44.24
C SER A 613 40.68 6.68 42.83
N ASP A 614 40.39 7.96 42.59
CA ASP A 614 39.64 8.42 41.42
C ASP A 614 40.54 8.77 40.23
N TYR A 615 39.99 8.71 39.02
CA TYR A 615 40.62 9.16 37.78
C TYR A 615 39.83 10.33 37.18
N LEU A 616 40.39 11.53 37.19
CA LEU A 616 39.74 12.74 36.68
C LEU A 616 40.47 13.27 35.45
N TYR A 617 39.72 13.45 34.35
CA TYR A 617 40.21 13.98 33.07
C TYR A 617 39.46 15.25 32.68
N GLY A 618 40.11 16.42 32.78
CA GLY A 618 39.49 17.72 32.45
C GLY A 618 39.22 17.97 30.97
N LEU A 619 39.97 17.31 30.07
CA LEU A 619 39.98 17.55 28.63
C LEU A 619 40.44 18.97 28.23
N GLY A 620 39.54 19.92 28.07
CA GLY A 620 39.89 21.27 27.65
C GLY A 620 38.95 22.27 28.27
N GLY A 621 39.46 23.39 28.74
CA GLY A 621 38.69 24.27 29.60
C GLY A 621 39.61 24.85 30.66
N ASP A 622 39.14 25.81 31.44
CA ASP A 622 39.87 26.24 32.64
C ASP A 622 39.29 25.46 33.83
N ASP A 623 39.62 24.17 33.93
CA ASP A 623 38.90 23.23 34.80
C ASP A 623 39.35 23.30 36.26
N THR A 624 38.49 22.88 37.18
CA THR A 624 38.89 22.54 38.54
C THR A 624 38.74 21.05 38.78
N LEU A 625 39.82 20.40 39.19
CA LEU A 625 39.85 19.00 39.58
C LEU A 625 40.08 18.90 41.10
N ILE A 626 39.18 18.22 41.79
CA ILE A 626 39.25 17.87 43.21
C ILE A 626 39.26 16.33 43.26
N GLY A 627 40.37 15.71 43.65
CA GLY A 627 40.41 14.25 43.82
C GLY A 627 39.48 13.83 44.95
N GLY A 628 39.82 14.23 46.16
CA GLY A 628 39.02 13.95 47.36
C GLY A 628 39.78 13.00 48.26
N SER A 629 39.10 12.08 48.92
CA SER A 629 39.77 11.11 49.80
C SER A 629 40.20 9.87 49.04
N GLY A 630 41.50 9.63 48.92
CA GLY A 630 42.11 8.48 48.26
C GLY A 630 43.39 8.89 47.54
N ASN A 631 43.96 8.02 46.71
CA ASN A 631 45.11 8.40 45.90
C ASN A 631 44.65 8.60 44.46
N ASP A 632 44.40 9.86 44.10
CA ASP A 632 43.72 10.16 42.86
C ASP A 632 44.69 10.39 41.70
N PHE A 633 44.20 10.26 40.47
CA PHE A 633 44.93 10.56 39.24
C PHE A 633 44.24 11.69 38.50
N LEU A 634 44.90 12.85 38.45
CA LEU A 634 44.36 14.09 37.92
C LEU A 634 45.10 14.50 36.65
N ILE A 635 44.34 14.80 35.60
CA ILE A 635 44.86 15.34 34.35
C ILE A 635 44.02 16.56 33.96
N GLY A 636 44.63 17.73 33.94
CA GLY A 636 43.92 18.98 33.66
C GLY A 636 43.56 19.12 32.18
N GLY A 637 44.46 18.71 31.28
CA GLY A 637 44.31 18.87 29.84
C GLY A 637 44.73 20.25 29.34
N ASP A 638 44.00 20.77 28.35
CA ASP A 638 44.22 22.11 27.82
C ASP A 638 43.61 23.19 28.72
N GLY A 639 43.95 24.47 28.49
CA GLY A 639 43.51 25.59 29.32
C GLY A 639 44.30 25.80 30.62
N ARG A 640 43.76 26.60 31.54
CA ARG A 640 44.35 26.95 32.84
C ARG A 640 43.63 26.20 33.95
N ASN A 641 44.22 25.09 34.35
CA ASN A 641 43.57 24.13 35.22
C ASN A 641 43.92 24.39 36.69
N THR A 642 42.98 24.06 37.57
CA THR A 642 43.09 24.19 39.01
C THR A 642 43.02 22.81 39.65
N PHE A 643 44.08 22.39 40.32
CA PHE A 643 44.11 21.17 41.13
C PHE A 643 43.91 21.56 42.59
N ARG A 644 42.75 21.22 43.17
CA ARG A 644 42.33 21.69 44.49
C ARG A 644 42.40 20.59 45.54
N PHE A 645 43.15 20.84 46.60
CA PHE A 645 43.30 19.97 47.76
C PHE A 645 42.49 20.50 48.94
N LEU A 646 41.62 19.67 49.51
CA LEU A 646 40.72 20.06 50.58
C LEU A 646 41.37 19.85 51.95
N SER A 647 42.15 18.79 52.13
CA SER A 647 42.84 18.44 53.36
C SER A 647 44.22 17.81 53.11
N SER A 648 45.12 17.91 54.10
CA SER A 648 46.36 17.13 54.11
C SER A 648 46.16 15.64 54.40
N ALA A 649 44.92 15.21 54.68
CA ALA A 649 44.56 13.83 54.99
C ALA A 649 43.82 13.12 53.83
N ASP A 650 43.57 13.83 52.74
CA ASP A 650 42.84 13.37 51.55
C ASP A 650 43.54 12.18 50.89
N GLY A 651 44.86 12.23 50.78
CA GLY A 651 45.68 11.13 50.29
C GLY A 651 46.83 11.67 49.46
N ILE A 652 47.36 10.86 48.55
CA ILE A 652 48.50 11.25 47.70
C ILE A 652 48.07 11.21 46.24
N ASP A 653 47.72 12.38 45.73
CA ASP A 653 47.25 12.51 44.35
C ASP A 653 48.42 12.55 43.37
N THR A 654 48.18 12.11 42.15
CA THR A 654 49.11 12.22 41.04
C THR A 654 48.56 13.20 40.01
N ILE A 655 49.27 14.30 39.79
CA ILE A 655 48.98 15.25 38.72
C ILE A 655 49.90 14.94 37.54
N SER A 656 49.33 14.63 36.38
CA SER A 656 50.10 14.09 35.26
C SER A 656 50.63 15.12 34.26
N ASP A 657 50.01 16.30 34.16
CA ASP A 657 50.26 17.22 33.06
C ASP A 657 50.39 18.69 33.47
N PHE A 658 50.63 18.96 34.77
CA PHE A 658 50.75 20.30 35.33
C PHE A 658 51.67 21.25 34.53
N LYS A 659 51.16 22.41 34.10
CA LYS A 659 51.86 23.47 33.37
C LYS A 659 52.14 24.66 34.28
N ALA A 660 53.36 24.73 34.84
CA ALA A 660 53.77 25.84 35.70
C ALA A 660 53.61 27.22 35.03
N GLY A 661 53.09 28.21 35.77
CA GLY A 661 52.75 29.55 35.30
C GLY A 661 51.41 29.66 34.57
N THR A 662 50.74 28.53 34.30
CA THR A 662 49.43 28.46 33.63
C THR A 662 48.40 27.83 34.57
N ASP A 663 48.71 26.63 35.07
CA ASP A 663 47.88 25.90 36.02
C ASP A 663 48.13 26.35 37.46
N ALA A 664 47.16 26.08 38.33
CA ALA A 664 47.20 26.45 39.73
C ALA A 664 46.99 25.21 40.64
N ILE A 665 47.73 25.18 41.74
CA ILE A 665 47.43 24.32 42.89
C ILE A 665 46.68 25.17 43.91
N GLN A 666 45.44 24.81 44.23
CA GLN A 666 44.65 25.48 45.26
C GLN A 666 44.62 24.64 46.54
N ILE A 667 44.92 25.27 47.67
CA ILE A 667 44.90 24.65 48.98
C ILE A 667 43.82 25.30 49.82
N VAL A 668 42.84 24.52 50.26
CA VAL A 668 41.81 24.99 51.21
C VAL A 668 42.43 25.06 52.60
N ALA A 669 42.73 26.25 53.11
CA ALA A 669 43.52 26.43 54.33
C ALA A 669 42.87 25.76 55.56
N SER A 670 41.54 25.64 55.58
CA SER A 670 40.81 25.04 56.69
C SER A 670 41.08 23.54 56.90
N GLY A 671 41.47 22.80 55.86
CA GLY A 671 41.83 21.39 55.98
C GLY A 671 43.33 21.13 56.21
N PHE A 672 44.12 22.20 56.34
CA PHE A 672 45.57 22.16 56.52
C PHE A 672 45.97 22.83 57.83
N THR A 673 46.30 22.03 58.84
CA THR A 673 46.57 22.53 60.19
C THR A 673 47.73 23.53 60.18
N GLY A 674 47.52 24.71 60.78
CA GLY A 674 48.54 25.76 60.87
C GLY A 674 48.56 26.73 59.69
N LEU A 675 47.72 26.52 58.66
CA LEU A 675 47.46 27.52 57.64
C LEU A 675 46.32 28.45 58.06
N VAL A 676 46.38 29.70 57.59
CA VAL A 676 45.31 30.68 57.71
C VAL A 676 45.09 31.25 56.33
N ALA A 677 43.84 31.19 55.84
CA ALA A 677 43.49 31.77 54.55
C ALA A 677 43.85 33.26 54.53
N PRO A 678 44.58 33.73 53.51
CA PRO A 678 44.90 35.15 53.38
C PRO A 678 43.62 35.97 53.14
N SER A 679 43.65 37.24 53.56
CA SER A 679 42.60 38.22 53.26
C SER A 679 43.21 39.35 52.43
N PRO A 680 42.86 39.51 51.14
CA PRO A 680 41.84 38.75 50.40
C PRO A 680 42.27 37.29 50.09
N ILE A 681 41.29 36.43 49.83
CA ILE A 681 41.47 35.04 49.37
C ILE A 681 42.07 35.04 47.95
N GLY A 682 42.97 34.09 47.65
CA GLY A 682 43.57 33.93 46.32
C GLY A 682 44.88 34.67 45.96
N PRO A 683 45.69 35.28 46.87
CA PRO A 683 47.07 35.60 46.53
C PRO A 683 47.89 34.32 46.45
N SER A 684 48.88 34.31 45.56
CA SER A 684 49.86 33.24 45.51
C SER A 684 50.63 33.12 46.82
N LEU A 685 51.11 31.92 47.11
CA LEU A 685 51.87 31.60 48.30
C LEU A 685 53.12 32.50 48.37
N SER A 686 53.40 33.04 49.57
CA SER A 686 54.65 33.78 49.79
C SER A 686 55.83 32.88 49.47
N GLY A 687 56.84 33.41 48.74
CA GLY A 687 58.05 32.67 48.44
C GLY A 687 58.82 32.18 49.68
N ALA A 688 58.60 32.78 50.86
CA ALA A 688 59.15 32.31 52.13
C ALA A 688 58.51 31.00 52.62
N ALA A 689 57.28 30.72 52.22
CA ALA A 689 56.50 29.55 52.63
C ALA A 689 56.70 28.32 51.72
N PHE A 690 57.55 28.44 50.68
CA PHE A 690 57.81 27.40 49.70
C PHE A 690 59.31 27.10 49.59
N ILE A 691 59.66 25.84 49.42
CA ILE A 691 61.02 25.42 49.05
C ILE A 691 60.96 24.35 47.96
N SER A 692 61.81 24.48 46.94
CA SER A 692 61.95 23.49 45.88
C SER A 692 63.41 23.21 45.50
N GLY A 693 63.68 22.00 45.06
CA GLY A 693 64.97 21.62 44.49
C GLY A 693 65.23 20.12 44.42
N ILE A 694 66.35 19.73 43.81
CA ILE A 694 66.76 18.34 43.66
C ILE A 694 67.08 17.75 45.04
N GLY A 695 66.39 16.67 45.41
CA GLY A 695 66.59 15.99 46.69
C GLY A 695 66.10 16.76 47.92
N VAL A 696 65.43 17.90 47.72
CA VAL A 696 64.79 18.65 48.81
C VAL A 696 63.65 17.79 49.34
N THR A 697 63.71 17.45 50.62
CA THR A 697 62.70 16.62 51.28
C THR A 697 62.20 17.21 52.59
N GLU A 698 62.85 18.23 53.17
CA GLU A 698 62.48 18.83 54.46
C GLU A 698 62.46 20.37 54.36
N ALA A 699 61.68 21.00 55.24
CA ALA A 699 61.75 22.44 55.47
C ALA A 699 63.11 22.82 56.11
N THR A 700 63.64 23.99 55.74
CA THR A 700 64.91 24.54 56.23
C THR A 700 64.72 25.66 57.27
N ASN A 701 63.51 26.21 57.38
CA ASN A 701 63.15 27.24 58.36
C ASN A 701 61.63 27.22 58.63
N GLY A 702 61.25 27.71 59.81
CA GLY A 702 59.88 27.69 60.36
C GLY A 702 58.79 28.43 59.57
N ASP A 703 59.10 29.10 58.45
CA ASP A 703 58.11 29.75 57.58
C ASP A 703 57.70 28.85 56.41
N GLN A 704 58.54 27.87 56.03
CA GLN A 704 58.28 26.95 54.92
C GLN A 704 57.16 25.97 55.29
N ARG A 705 56.14 25.86 54.44
CA ARG A 705 54.99 24.96 54.61
C ARG A 705 54.86 23.96 53.49
N PHE A 706 55.33 24.31 52.29
CA PHE A 706 55.28 23.45 51.10
C PHE A 706 56.68 23.15 50.59
N ILE A 707 56.95 21.87 50.37
CA ILE A 707 58.28 21.34 50.02
C ILE A 707 58.14 20.51 48.75
N TYR A 708 58.82 20.91 47.67
CA TYR A 708 58.74 20.23 46.38
C TYR A 708 60.09 19.65 45.94
N ASN A 709 60.15 18.33 45.75
CA ASN A 709 61.34 17.66 45.24
C ASN A 709 61.28 17.58 43.71
N THR A 710 62.11 18.37 43.03
CA THR A 710 62.08 18.47 41.56
C THR A 710 62.59 17.22 40.84
N SER A 711 63.21 16.26 41.56
CA SER A 711 63.70 15.01 40.96
C SER A 711 62.71 13.85 41.07
N SER A 712 61.76 13.91 42.01
CA SER A 712 60.72 12.90 42.21
C SER A 712 59.31 13.42 41.94
N GLY A 713 59.12 14.73 41.79
CA GLY A 713 57.80 15.35 41.60
C GLY A 713 56.95 15.42 42.88
N THR A 714 57.48 15.00 44.03
CA THR A 714 56.70 14.89 45.28
C THR A 714 56.54 16.26 45.95
N LEU A 715 55.30 16.61 46.28
CA LEU A 715 54.92 17.80 47.04
C LEU A 715 54.49 17.39 48.46
N PHE A 716 55.18 17.95 49.45
CA PHE A 716 54.87 17.74 50.87
C PHE A 716 54.31 19.01 51.51
N PHE A 717 53.42 18.81 52.48
CA PHE A 717 52.98 19.81 53.45
C PHE A 717 53.63 19.56 54.82
N ASP A 718 54.19 20.61 55.41
CA ASP A 718 54.76 20.61 56.76
C ASP A 718 53.99 21.63 57.62
N ALA A 719 53.23 21.14 58.60
CA ALA A 719 52.33 21.96 59.42
C ALA A 719 53.08 22.92 60.36
N ASP A 720 54.25 22.53 60.88
CA ASP A 720 55.03 23.33 61.84
C ASP A 720 56.20 24.08 61.18
N GLY A 721 56.54 23.69 59.95
CA GLY A 721 57.59 24.28 59.12
C GLY A 721 59.01 24.10 59.64
N ASN A 722 59.20 23.34 60.71
CA ASN A 722 60.52 23.01 61.21
C ASN A 722 60.79 21.57 60.83
N GLY A 723 61.90 21.29 60.13
CA GLY A 723 62.29 19.95 59.67
C GLY A 723 62.52 18.87 60.77
N ALA A 724 61.95 19.06 61.97
CA ALA A 724 61.77 18.08 63.03
C ALA A 724 60.33 17.52 63.13
N GLY A 725 59.33 18.14 62.47
CA GLY A 725 57.93 17.68 62.42
C GLY A 725 57.68 16.59 61.36
N GLY A 726 56.55 15.89 61.48
CA GLY A 726 56.11 14.91 60.48
C GLY A 726 55.45 15.59 59.29
N LYS A 727 56.19 15.83 58.20
CA LYS A 727 55.61 16.27 56.92
C LYS A 727 54.71 15.18 56.33
N VAL A 728 53.71 15.59 55.55
CA VAL A 728 52.79 14.70 54.85
C VAL A 728 52.92 14.94 53.34
N GLN A 729 53.02 13.88 52.55
CA GLN A 729 52.95 14.00 51.10
C GLN A 729 51.49 14.22 50.71
N ILE A 730 51.23 15.22 49.86
CA ILE A 730 49.87 15.53 49.41
C ILE A 730 49.71 15.32 47.91
N ALA A 731 50.79 15.38 47.13
CA ALA A 731 50.72 15.17 45.70
C ALA A 731 52.05 14.70 45.09
N THR A 732 51.97 14.16 43.88
CA THR A 732 53.09 13.86 42.98
C THR A 732 52.81 14.46 41.61
N LEU A 733 53.66 15.38 41.14
CA LEU A 733 53.63 15.89 39.77
C LEU A 733 54.50 14.97 38.90
N SER A 734 53.87 14.04 38.19
CA SER A 734 54.61 12.96 37.49
C SER A 734 55.36 13.45 36.24
N ASN A 735 54.96 14.60 35.68
CA ASN A 735 55.70 15.28 34.60
C ASN A 735 56.92 16.08 35.08
N LEU A 736 57.20 16.10 36.38
CA LEU A 736 58.31 16.83 37.00
C LEU A 736 58.29 18.34 36.67
N ALA A 737 57.10 18.95 36.61
CA ALA A 737 56.95 20.37 36.32
C ALA A 737 57.75 21.26 37.30
N ASN A 738 58.21 22.42 36.82
CA ASN A 738 58.99 23.36 37.62
C ASN A 738 58.09 24.24 38.50
N LEU A 739 57.55 23.65 39.57
CA LEU A 739 56.62 24.31 40.50
C LEU A 739 57.29 25.46 41.26
N THR A 740 56.60 26.60 41.32
CA THR A 740 56.98 27.80 42.07
C THR A 740 55.92 28.17 43.11
N ALA A 741 56.29 29.06 44.05
CA ALA A 741 55.31 29.60 45.00
C ALA A 741 54.18 30.40 44.30
N GLY A 742 54.42 30.90 43.08
CA GLY A 742 53.43 31.60 42.27
C GLY A 742 52.28 30.71 41.78
N ASP A 743 52.52 29.40 41.74
CA ASP A 743 51.57 28.39 41.24
C ASP A 743 50.66 27.83 42.35
N ILE A 744 50.97 28.12 43.63
CA ILE A 744 50.21 27.63 44.79
C ILE A 744 49.39 28.78 45.38
N PHE A 745 48.10 28.56 45.56
CA PHE A 745 47.15 29.55 46.09
C PHE A 745 46.47 29.02 47.34
N LEU A 746 46.40 29.85 48.38
CA LEU A 746 45.67 29.54 49.61
C LEU A 746 44.27 30.15 49.54
N ILE A 747 43.26 29.33 49.79
CA ILE A 747 41.85 29.75 49.80
C ILE A 747 41.13 29.47 51.12
#